data_AF-A0A812C958-F1
#
_entry.id   AF-A0A812C958-F1
#
_cell.length_a   1.000
_cell.length_b   1.000
_cell.length_c   1.000
_cell.angle_alpha   90.00
_cell.angle_beta   90.00
_cell.angle_gamma   90.00
#
_symmetry.space_group_name_H-M   'P 1'
#
loop_
_entity.id
_entity.type
_entity.pdbx_description
1 polymer ?
#
loop_
_entity_poly.entity_id
_entity_poly.type
_entity_poly.pdbx_seq_one_letter_code
_entity_poly.pdbx_strand_id
1 'polypeptide(L)'
;MRRDFTWTFTVANVKVPILGADFLAHYALAVHMNPRTLSDTTTNLRVTIRLSTTSEPEVLPHTPHPRRLAPHKLAYAKEQFDKMLSDGIIRPSDSPYASLHLVPKPGGEEFRICVDYRKLNASTVPDRYPTFSKPTSPFVEELRHKMARLKYATPRQQPVNCTSLNTCEIANLRNDAVLRRTDKHLTIKRANSTDTIAIDRTKPAFLEKRQYDANPALRPPNAIPAHPSDAAPQTSNDTPATPVRQTRSALFLLTTVSQQTKTVTTSTVFICLLQLKMSTTSYISNIIRKKRDGEELTKEEIEIFVKDVSSKKYVTESQIGAMLMAIYLNDVNVAETTHLTNAMVCSGTKLEWDQMYSGTLVDKHSTGGVGDKISLVLTPALAACGMKIPMMSGRSLEHTGGTLNKLESIPGFNTDPMKIDCQKMLKDVGCFIISQSNNLAPADKIIYKVRDQTNTVSNLGLITGSIISKKAVEGINGLILDVKFGKAAFMDTEDKAKKLAKLMVKTSQGLGIKTKALLTKMDNPLGMMASNGILEIIESIQCLKGQGPKDIMEIVTHLGGHLLLMMGKVGNLEEGLQKIENATKDGSALDRFQQMIVGQNVDPAIAEKLCKGQDTWEIFREANRTAKHITEFYSKQDGFVKSIDALNCAKIMGELGAFNVQIPEDYGIGMQFCVSVGDSVTTGQCWLKVHHNDNDPKLVQYKQRIEDCLDFSTQPLLKEEIQYVKCEIN
;
A
#
# COMPACT_ATOMS: atom_id res chain seq x y z
N MET A 1 30.99 -19.34 -25.29
CA MET A 1 30.33 -18.33 -26.13
C MET A 1 30.72 -18.58 -27.58
N ARG A 2 29.78 -18.87 -28.49
CA ARG A 2 30.03 -19.08 -29.94
C ARG A 2 29.17 -18.14 -30.79
N ARG A 3 29.21 -16.84 -30.50
CA ARG A 3 28.71 -15.80 -31.41
C ARG A 3 29.56 -14.55 -31.24
N ASP A 4 30.07 -14.06 -32.35
CA ASP A 4 30.61 -12.72 -32.44
C ASP A 4 29.43 -11.75 -32.56
N PHE A 5 29.47 -10.70 -31.73
CA PHE A 5 28.53 -9.60 -31.81
C PHE A 5 29.26 -8.40 -32.42
N THR A 6 28.80 -7.97 -33.58
CA THR A 6 29.34 -6.79 -34.26
C THR A 6 28.40 -5.62 -33.98
N TRP A 7 28.90 -4.61 -33.26
CA TRP A 7 28.18 -3.36 -33.02
C TRP A 7 28.90 -2.23 -33.73
N THR A 8 28.17 -1.47 -34.54
CA THR A 8 28.71 -0.31 -35.25
C THR A 8 28.40 0.94 -34.43
N PHE A 9 29.45 1.61 -33.94
CA PHE A 9 29.35 2.88 -33.23
C PHE A 9 29.98 3.99 -34.06
N THR A 10 29.29 5.11 -34.22
CA THR A 10 29.91 6.33 -34.76
C THR A 10 30.71 6.99 -33.64
N VAL A 11 32.04 6.87 -33.72
CA VAL A 11 32.94 7.53 -32.77
C VAL A 11 32.98 9.01 -33.13
N ALA A 12 32.26 9.84 -32.38
CA ALA A 12 32.53 11.27 -32.40
C ALA A 12 33.98 11.50 -31.98
N ASN A 13 34.67 12.48 -32.57
CA ASN A 13 36.07 12.82 -32.24
C ASN A 13 36.15 13.45 -30.83
N VAL A 14 35.97 12.61 -29.81
CA VAL A 14 36.15 12.93 -28.40
C VAL A 14 37.40 12.20 -27.91
N LYS A 15 38.21 12.88 -27.09
CA LYS A 15 39.48 12.35 -26.57
C LYS A 15 39.32 11.06 -25.72
N VAL A 16 38.09 10.64 -25.42
CA VAL A 16 37.76 9.45 -24.62
C VAL A 16 36.52 8.76 -25.23
N PRO A 17 36.50 7.43 -25.39
CA PRO A 17 35.31 6.70 -25.85
C PRO A 17 34.18 6.84 -24.81
N ILE A 18 33.00 7.27 -25.25
CA ILE A 18 31.81 7.35 -24.39
C ILE A 18 30.93 6.15 -24.70
N LEU A 19 31.16 5.05 -23.98
CA LEU A 19 30.08 4.08 -23.73
C LEU A 19 29.24 4.64 -22.59
N GLY A 20 27.92 4.69 -22.78
CA GLY A 20 27.00 5.22 -21.77
C GLY A 20 27.20 4.51 -20.43
N ALA A 21 27.47 5.28 -19.37
CA ALA A 21 27.63 4.73 -18.02
C ALA A 21 26.34 4.06 -17.52
N ASP A 22 25.20 4.50 -18.04
CA ASP A 22 23.88 3.91 -17.89
C ASP A 22 23.77 2.53 -18.55
N PHE A 23 24.28 2.38 -19.78
CA PHE A 23 24.36 1.09 -20.47
C PHE A 23 25.25 0.10 -19.69
N LEU A 24 26.45 0.54 -19.29
CA LEU A 24 27.38 -0.28 -18.54
C LEU A 24 26.81 -0.71 -17.18
N ALA A 25 26.16 0.21 -16.47
CA ALA A 25 25.50 -0.09 -15.20
C ALA A 25 24.30 -1.03 -15.36
N HIS A 26 23.49 -0.85 -16.41
CA HIS A 26 22.31 -1.68 -16.65
C HIS A 26 22.67 -3.16 -16.89
N TYR A 27 23.76 -3.41 -17.63
CA TYR A 27 24.23 -4.76 -17.95
C TYR A 27 25.32 -5.28 -17.00
N ALA A 28 25.60 -4.55 -15.91
CA ALA A 28 26.62 -4.89 -14.92
C ALA A 28 28.03 -5.08 -15.53
N LEU A 29 28.38 -4.28 -16.54
CA LEU A 29 29.63 -4.36 -17.28
C LEU A 29 30.64 -3.36 -16.72
N ALA A 30 31.81 -3.82 -16.33
CA ALA A 30 32.95 -2.98 -15.97
C ALA A 30 33.95 -2.93 -17.13
N VAL A 31 34.39 -1.72 -17.46
CA VAL A 31 35.41 -1.49 -18.48
C VAL A 31 36.77 -1.44 -17.81
N HIS A 32 37.65 -2.37 -18.16
CA HIS A 32 39.05 -2.33 -17.78
C HIS A 32 39.84 -1.79 -18.96
N MET A 33 40.43 -0.60 -18.78
CA MET A 33 41.25 0.03 -19.82
C MET A 33 42.59 -0.68 -20.01
N ASN A 34 43.04 -1.45 -19.01
CA ASN A 34 44.24 -2.26 -19.08
C ASN A 34 44.14 -3.50 -18.17
N PRO A 35 44.10 -4.73 -18.73
CA PRO A 35 44.03 -5.06 -20.15
C PRO A 35 42.65 -4.67 -20.73
N ARG A 36 42.60 -4.17 -21.97
CA ARG A 36 41.40 -3.67 -22.70
C ARG A 36 40.28 -4.71 -22.76
N THR A 37 39.56 -4.85 -21.66
CA THR A 37 38.61 -5.94 -21.44
C THR A 37 37.33 -5.35 -20.87
N LEU A 38 36.22 -5.95 -21.27
CA LEU A 38 34.94 -5.74 -20.64
C LEU A 38 34.71 -6.94 -19.72
N SER A 39 34.41 -6.69 -18.46
CA SER A 39 34.07 -7.74 -17.50
C SER A 39 32.60 -7.62 -17.10
N ASP A 40 31.88 -8.73 -17.12
CA ASP A 40 30.58 -8.80 -16.45
C ASP A 40 30.83 -8.97 -14.96
N THR A 41 30.47 -7.96 -14.17
CA THR A 41 30.67 -7.93 -12.71
C THR A 41 29.78 -8.94 -11.96
N THR A 42 28.77 -9.52 -12.62
CA THR A 42 27.91 -10.56 -12.06
C THR A 42 28.49 -11.95 -12.25
N THR A 43 29.12 -12.20 -13.41
CA THR A 43 29.61 -13.54 -13.79
C THR A 43 31.14 -13.65 -13.79
N ASN A 44 31.87 -12.54 -13.62
CA ASN A 44 33.32 -12.41 -13.74
C ASN A 44 33.91 -12.83 -15.10
N LEU A 45 33.08 -13.08 -16.10
CA LEU A 45 33.52 -13.37 -17.46
C LEU A 45 34.10 -12.12 -18.12
N ARG A 46 35.24 -12.28 -18.79
CA ARG A 46 35.96 -11.19 -19.46
C ARG A 46 36.02 -11.43 -20.95
N VAL A 47 35.81 -10.36 -21.72
CA VAL A 47 36.00 -10.35 -23.16
C VAL A 47 36.98 -9.25 -23.52
N THR A 48 37.98 -9.61 -24.33
CA THR A 48 38.96 -8.64 -24.87
C THR A 48 38.33 -7.86 -26.00
N ILE A 49 38.37 -6.53 -25.89
CA ILE A 49 37.77 -5.64 -26.89
C ILE A 49 38.76 -5.49 -28.06
N ARG A 50 38.34 -5.88 -29.27
CA ARG A 50 39.07 -5.59 -30.51
C ARG A 50 38.40 -4.41 -31.21
N LEU A 51 39.15 -3.34 -31.42
CA LEU A 51 38.69 -2.18 -32.18
C LEU A 51 38.86 -2.47 -33.68
N SER A 52 37.76 -2.45 -34.42
CA SER A 52 37.76 -2.45 -35.88
C SER A 52 37.27 -1.08 -36.35
N THR A 53 38.10 -0.36 -37.09
CA THR A 53 37.72 0.89 -37.74
C THR A 53 37.35 0.58 -39.19
N THR A 54 36.05 0.47 -39.49
CA THR A 54 35.57 0.59 -40.87
C THR A 54 35.62 2.06 -41.26
N SER A 55 36.41 2.38 -42.28
CA SER A 55 36.55 3.71 -42.85
C SER A 55 35.28 4.13 -43.60
N GLU A 56 34.90 5.39 -43.37
CA GLU A 56 33.82 6.19 -43.96
C GLU A 56 32.42 6.06 -43.30
N PRO A 57 31.93 7.11 -42.61
CA PRO A 57 30.52 7.21 -42.29
C PRO A 57 29.71 7.41 -43.58
N GLU A 58 28.75 6.52 -43.85
CA GLU A 58 27.86 6.54 -45.02
C GLU A 58 26.96 7.79 -45.13
N VAL A 59 26.96 8.67 -44.12
CA VAL A 59 26.17 9.92 -44.11
C VAL A 59 27.10 11.11 -43.93
N LEU A 60 27.24 11.93 -44.99
CA LEU A 60 27.96 13.20 -44.94
C LEU A 60 27.29 14.14 -43.92
N PRO A 61 28.04 14.70 -42.94
CA PRO A 61 27.52 15.67 -42.00
C PRO A 61 26.94 16.89 -42.73
N HIS A 62 25.70 17.24 -42.43
CA HIS A 62 25.12 18.45 -42.99
C HIS A 62 25.66 19.65 -42.21
N THR A 63 26.64 20.37 -42.78
CA THR A 63 27.21 21.63 -42.27
C THR A 63 26.43 22.84 -42.81
N PRO A 64 25.38 23.33 -42.12
CA PRO A 64 24.74 24.58 -42.54
C PRO A 64 25.71 25.75 -42.40
N HIS A 65 25.80 26.61 -43.41
CA HIS A 65 26.56 27.86 -43.28
C HIS A 65 26.01 28.72 -42.13
N PRO A 66 26.88 29.38 -41.33
CA PRO A 66 26.45 30.32 -40.31
C PRO A 66 25.56 31.39 -40.92
N ARG A 67 24.35 31.60 -40.37
CA ARG A 67 23.49 32.70 -40.83
C ARG A 67 24.11 34.02 -40.42
N ARG A 68 24.22 34.97 -41.36
CA ARG A 68 24.64 36.34 -41.04
C ARG A 68 23.63 36.95 -40.06
N LEU A 69 24.13 37.40 -38.91
CA LEU A 69 23.35 38.19 -37.95
C LEU A 69 23.45 39.67 -38.31
N ALA A 70 22.35 40.41 -38.10
CA ALA A 70 22.38 41.86 -38.18
C ALA A 70 23.39 42.43 -37.15
N PRO A 71 24.06 43.57 -37.42
CA PRO A 71 25.18 44.05 -36.59
C PRO A 71 24.88 44.12 -35.09
N HIS A 72 23.70 44.63 -34.72
CA HIS A 72 23.27 44.72 -33.32
C HIS A 72 23.07 43.33 -32.67
N LYS A 73 22.53 42.36 -33.41
CA LYS A 73 22.35 40.98 -32.93
C LYS A 73 23.67 40.23 -32.82
N LEU A 74 24.62 40.52 -33.71
CA LEU A 74 25.95 39.94 -33.68
C LEU A 74 26.75 40.45 -32.48
N ALA A 75 26.67 41.75 -32.18
CA ALA A 75 27.30 42.34 -31.00
C ALA A 75 26.74 41.72 -29.72
N TYR A 76 25.41 41.63 -29.60
CA TYR A 76 24.74 40.99 -28.48
C TYR A 76 25.14 39.51 -28.33
N ALA A 77 25.16 38.75 -29.43
CA ALA A 77 25.59 37.35 -29.38
C ALA A 77 27.02 37.19 -28.88
N LYS A 78 27.95 38.00 -29.38
CA LYS A 78 29.37 37.95 -28.98
C LYS A 78 29.55 38.23 -27.49
N GLU A 79 28.93 39.30 -26.99
CA GLU A 79 29.00 39.65 -25.57
C GLU A 79 28.49 38.51 -24.67
N GLN A 80 27.37 37.88 -25.04
CA GLN A 80 26.83 36.76 -24.29
C GLN A 80 27.71 35.50 -24.39
N PHE A 81 28.29 35.21 -25.55
CA PHE A 81 29.21 34.08 -25.70
C PHE A 81 30.50 34.28 -24.93
N ASP A 82 31.10 35.47 -24.98
CA ASP A 82 32.33 35.80 -24.27
C ASP A 82 32.12 35.70 -22.76
N LYS A 83 30.98 36.17 -22.27
CA LYS A 83 30.57 36.01 -20.87
C LYS A 83 30.35 34.54 -20.49
N MET A 84 29.65 33.77 -21.32
CA MET A 84 29.44 32.34 -21.05
C MET A 84 30.74 31.53 -21.15
N LEU A 85 31.71 31.96 -21.97
CA LEU A 85 33.05 31.39 -22.04
C LEU A 85 33.86 31.74 -20.79
N SER A 86 33.85 33.01 -20.34
CA SER A 86 34.55 33.43 -19.11
C SER A 86 33.98 32.76 -17.87
N ASP A 87 32.66 32.57 -17.83
CA ASP A 87 31.96 31.91 -16.73
C ASP A 87 32.11 30.38 -16.79
N GLY A 88 32.79 29.84 -17.82
CA GLY A 88 33.04 28.41 -18.00
C GLY A 88 31.78 27.59 -18.33
N ILE A 89 30.70 28.25 -18.74
CA ILE A 89 29.40 27.62 -19.06
C ILE A 89 29.47 26.91 -20.42
N ILE A 90 30.23 27.45 -21.37
CA ILE A 90 30.42 26.87 -22.71
C ILE A 90 31.91 26.76 -23.06
N ARG A 91 32.21 26.03 -24.14
CA ARG A 91 33.55 25.94 -24.73
C ARG A 91 33.47 25.90 -26.27
N PRO A 92 34.53 26.28 -26.99
CA PRO A 92 34.59 26.11 -28.44
C PRO A 92 34.39 24.65 -28.86
N SER A 93 33.73 24.43 -29.99
CA SER A 93 33.41 23.11 -30.54
C SER A 93 33.46 23.13 -32.07
N ASP A 94 34.14 22.16 -32.67
CA ASP A 94 34.26 21.99 -34.13
C ASP A 94 33.22 21.00 -34.67
N SER A 95 31.98 21.07 -34.16
CA SER A 95 30.93 20.11 -34.56
C SER A 95 30.38 20.46 -35.94
N PRO A 96 30.29 19.50 -36.88
CA PRO A 96 29.77 19.77 -38.22
C PRO A 96 28.23 19.94 -38.26
N TYR A 97 27.51 19.76 -37.14
CA TYR A 97 26.04 19.73 -37.12
C TYR A 97 25.36 20.96 -36.49
N ALA A 98 26.11 22.01 -36.15
CA ALA A 98 25.56 23.15 -35.42
C ALA A 98 25.38 24.40 -36.29
N SER A 99 24.19 25.01 -36.23
CA SER A 99 24.02 26.43 -36.58
C SER A 99 23.33 27.17 -35.43
N LEU A 100 23.91 28.30 -35.03
CA LEU A 100 23.39 29.16 -33.98
C LEU A 100 22.31 30.08 -34.53
N HIS A 101 21.26 30.28 -33.75
CA HIS A 101 20.14 31.17 -34.06
C HIS A 101 19.75 32.00 -32.84
N LEU A 102 19.28 33.23 -33.05
CA LEU A 102 18.80 34.11 -31.98
C LEU A 102 17.28 34.28 -32.07
N VAL A 103 16.57 34.01 -30.98
CA VAL A 103 15.11 34.14 -30.90
C VAL A 103 14.76 35.24 -29.89
N PRO A 104 13.93 36.24 -30.23
CA PRO A 104 13.57 37.30 -29.29
C PRO A 104 12.82 36.74 -28.05
N LYS A 105 13.10 37.32 -26.87
CA LYS A 105 12.33 37.09 -25.65
C LYS A 105 10.95 37.78 -25.77
N PRO A 106 9.92 37.32 -25.03
CA PRO A 106 8.65 38.05 -24.94
C PRO A 106 8.93 39.49 -24.44
N GLY A 107 8.57 40.50 -25.24
CA GLY A 107 8.93 41.91 -24.99
C GLY A 107 9.90 42.53 -26.02
N GLY A 108 10.49 41.74 -26.92
CA GLY A 108 11.14 42.23 -28.15
C GLY A 108 12.54 42.84 -28.03
N GLU A 109 12.96 43.28 -26.84
CA GLU A 109 14.23 44.01 -26.65
C GLU A 109 15.45 43.11 -26.37
N GLU A 110 15.24 41.83 -26.02
CA GLU A 110 16.32 40.88 -25.70
C GLU A 110 16.23 39.58 -26.52
N PHE A 111 17.35 38.87 -26.69
CA PHE A 111 17.42 37.63 -27.49
C PHE A 111 17.86 36.41 -26.67
N ARG A 112 17.39 35.23 -27.06
CA ARG A 112 17.81 33.91 -26.58
C ARG A 112 18.68 33.25 -27.64
N ILE A 113 19.79 32.65 -27.21
CA ILE A 113 20.64 31.84 -28.05
C ILE A 113 20.03 30.43 -28.15
N CYS A 114 19.74 30.00 -29.37
CA CYS A 114 19.17 28.69 -29.68
C CYS A 114 20.04 27.99 -30.74
N VAL A 115 20.07 26.67 -30.71
CA VAL A 115 20.70 25.86 -31.78
C VAL A 115 19.62 25.34 -32.72
N ASP A 116 19.81 25.48 -34.02
CA ASP A 116 18.83 25.02 -35.03
C ASP A 116 19.05 23.54 -35.36
N TYR A 117 18.34 22.67 -34.64
CA TYR A 117 18.40 21.23 -34.82
C TYR A 117 17.46 20.70 -35.91
N ARG A 118 16.75 21.53 -36.67
CA ARG A 118 15.69 21.05 -37.57
C ARG A 118 16.19 20.12 -38.66
N LYS A 119 17.35 20.43 -39.27
CA LYS A 119 17.97 19.56 -40.28
C LYS A 119 18.48 18.24 -39.68
N LEU A 120 19.09 18.31 -38.49
CA LEU A 120 19.54 17.12 -37.76
C LEU A 120 18.37 16.22 -37.39
N ASN A 121 17.29 16.79 -36.84
CA ASN A 121 16.09 16.05 -36.47
C ASN A 121 15.41 15.37 -37.69
N ALA A 122 15.54 15.94 -38.89
CA ALA A 122 14.99 15.35 -40.11
C ALA A 122 15.73 14.07 -40.56
N SER A 123 17.01 13.94 -40.21
CA SER A 123 17.85 12.78 -40.53
C SER A 123 17.97 11.77 -39.40
N THR A 124 17.39 12.05 -38.23
CA THR A 124 17.45 11.19 -37.03
C THR A 124 16.09 10.64 -36.63
N VAL A 125 16.04 9.42 -36.09
CA VAL A 125 14.83 8.83 -35.49
C VAL A 125 14.93 8.90 -33.95
N PRO A 126 13.84 9.25 -33.23
CA PRO A 126 13.83 9.26 -31.77
C PRO A 126 14.01 7.85 -31.20
N ASP A 127 15.04 7.65 -30.37
CA ASP A 127 15.20 6.44 -29.58
C ASP A 127 14.24 6.44 -28.38
N ARG A 128 13.47 5.35 -28.22
CA ARG A 128 12.38 5.25 -27.23
C ARG A 128 12.83 4.50 -25.97
N TYR A 129 13.98 4.87 -25.41
CA TYR A 129 14.31 4.48 -24.04
C TYR A 129 13.89 5.58 -23.05
N PRO A 130 13.12 5.25 -22.00
CA PRO A 130 12.74 6.22 -20.98
C PRO A 130 13.94 6.58 -20.11
N THR A 131 14.24 7.88 -19.99
CA THR A 131 15.21 8.37 -19.01
C THR A 131 14.57 8.37 -17.62
N PHE A 132 15.18 7.64 -16.69
CA PHE A 132 14.74 7.52 -15.29
C PHE A 132 14.78 8.88 -14.56
N SER A 133 13.70 9.22 -13.85
CA SER A 133 13.68 10.30 -12.86
C SER A 133 13.75 9.74 -11.41
N LYS A 134 14.94 9.23 -11.01
CA LYS A 134 15.45 8.98 -9.63
C LYS A 134 14.67 8.03 -8.67
N PRO A 135 15.28 7.48 -7.57
CA PRO A 135 16.51 7.86 -6.86
C PRO A 135 17.78 7.13 -7.30
N THR A 136 18.92 7.79 -7.10
CA THR A 136 20.26 7.34 -7.44
C THR A 136 20.71 6.12 -6.64
N SER A 137 21.29 5.13 -7.33
CA SER A 137 21.93 3.94 -6.75
C SER A 137 22.97 4.29 -5.67
N PRO A 138 23.14 3.46 -4.62
CA PRO A 138 24.18 3.60 -3.59
C PRO A 138 25.59 3.75 -4.17
N PHE A 139 25.86 3.15 -5.34
CA PHE A 139 27.14 3.28 -6.03
C PHE A 139 27.39 4.71 -6.55
N VAL A 140 26.35 5.40 -6.99
CA VAL A 140 26.42 6.81 -7.43
C VAL A 140 26.59 7.73 -6.22
N GLU A 141 26.00 7.37 -5.08
CA GLU A 141 26.19 8.08 -3.81
C GLU A 141 27.61 7.88 -3.23
N GLU A 142 28.16 6.67 -3.35
CA GLU A 142 29.54 6.36 -2.99
C GLU A 142 30.55 7.11 -3.88
N LEU A 143 30.29 7.19 -5.19
CA LEU A 143 31.09 8.01 -6.12
C LEU A 143 30.98 9.50 -5.78
N ARG A 144 29.79 9.99 -5.41
CA ARG A 144 29.58 11.38 -4.96
C ARG A 144 30.36 11.67 -3.68
N HIS A 145 30.35 10.74 -2.72
CA HIS A 145 31.09 10.85 -1.47
C HIS A 145 32.61 10.81 -1.68
N LYS A 146 33.09 10.00 -2.62
CA LYS A 146 34.51 9.96 -3.02
C LYS A 146 34.94 11.25 -3.73
N MET A 147 34.09 11.82 -4.59
CA MET A 147 34.37 13.10 -5.26
C MET A 147 34.28 14.30 -4.30
N ALA A 148 33.39 14.26 -3.30
CA ALA A 148 33.26 15.30 -2.27
C ALA A 148 34.45 15.38 -1.30
N ARG A 149 35.33 14.36 -1.28
CA ARG A 149 36.54 14.31 -0.44
C ARG A 149 37.80 14.87 -1.11
N LEU A 150 37.74 15.30 -2.38
CA LEU A 150 38.84 16.01 -3.04
C LEU A 150 38.87 17.47 -2.54
N LYS A 151 39.70 17.72 -1.53
CA LYS A 151 39.94 19.04 -0.91
C LYS A 151 40.83 19.92 -1.80
N TYR A 152 40.35 21.12 -2.13
CA TYR A 152 41.18 22.34 -2.06
C TYR A 152 40.37 23.49 -1.40
N ALA A 153 40.75 23.78 -0.15
CA ALA A 153 40.68 25.03 0.65
C ALA A 153 39.37 25.88 0.84
N THR A 154 38.79 25.70 2.04
CA THR A 154 38.08 26.56 3.07
C THR A 154 38.04 28.11 2.99
N PRO A 155 37.26 28.88 3.84
CA PRO A 155 36.57 28.51 5.11
C PRO A 155 35.13 29.04 5.42
N ARG A 156 34.42 28.27 6.28
CA ARG A 156 33.46 28.60 7.38
C ARG A 156 32.32 29.62 7.17
N GLN A 157 31.07 29.16 7.30
CA GLN A 157 30.06 29.65 8.27
C GLN A 157 28.83 28.69 8.36
N GLN A 158 28.07 28.84 9.46
CA GLN A 158 27.10 27.94 10.15
C GLN A 158 25.84 27.50 9.36
N PRO A 159 25.11 26.46 9.85
CA PRO A 159 23.95 25.89 9.16
C PRO A 159 22.66 26.70 9.39
N VAL A 160 21.87 26.89 8.33
CA VAL A 160 20.49 27.40 8.39
C VAL A 160 19.52 26.30 7.96
N ASN A 161 18.50 26.06 8.80
CA ASN A 161 17.40 25.13 8.57
C ASN A 161 16.58 25.50 7.33
N CYS A 162 16.21 24.52 6.50
CA CYS A 162 15.21 24.73 5.45
C CYS A 162 14.28 23.51 5.32
N THR A 163 13.04 23.70 5.77
CA THR A 163 11.91 22.76 5.66
C THR A 163 11.13 23.02 4.36
N SER A 164 11.36 22.21 3.32
CA SER A 164 10.38 21.78 2.29
C SER A 164 11.08 21.06 1.13
N LEU A 165 10.70 19.81 0.88
CA LEU A 165 11.18 18.99 -0.24
C LEU A 165 10.37 19.31 -1.50
N ASN A 166 10.83 20.28 -2.30
CA ASN A 166 10.68 20.30 -3.77
C ASN A 166 11.40 21.46 -4.49
N THR A 167 12.21 22.26 -3.80
CA THR A 167 13.11 23.24 -4.42
C THR A 167 14.46 23.23 -3.70
N CYS A 168 15.52 22.78 -4.37
CA CYS A 168 16.88 22.97 -3.86
C CYS A 168 17.35 24.39 -4.21
N GLU A 169 17.47 25.27 -3.22
CA GLU A 169 18.30 26.48 -3.34
C GLU A 169 19.77 26.06 -3.24
N ILE A 170 20.52 26.24 -4.32
CA ILE A 170 21.94 25.90 -4.37
C ILE A 170 22.72 27.20 -4.28
N ALA A 171 23.26 27.45 -3.09
CA ALA A 171 24.37 28.37 -2.76
C ALA A 171 24.25 29.84 -3.20
N ASN A 172 24.49 30.75 -2.23
CA ASN A 172 24.84 32.14 -2.52
C ASN A 172 26.20 32.17 -3.25
N LEU A 173 26.18 32.50 -4.54
CA LEU A 173 27.37 32.93 -5.27
C LEU A 173 27.68 34.37 -4.85
N ARG A 174 28.97 34.73 -4.86
CA ARG A 174 29.58 35.95 -4.25
C ARG A 174 29.03 37.34 -4.66
N ASN A 175 27.86 37.45 -5.31
CA ASN A 175 27.18 38.72 -5.63
C ASN A 175 25.67 38.47 -5.72
N ASP A 176 24.90 38.83 -4.67
CA ASP A 176 23.43 38.98 -4.58
C ASP A 176 22.56 38.32 -5.67
N ALA A 177 22.75 37.01 -5.88
CA ALA A 177 22.06 36.24 -6.90
C ALA A 177 21.52 34.92 -6.32
N VAL A 178 20.20 34.73 -6.44
CA VAL A 178 19.47 33.53 -6.03
C VAL A 178 19.29 32.60 -7.23
N LEU A 179 19.83 31.39 -7.12
CA LEU A 179 19.78 30.37 -8.17
C LEU A 179 18.71 29.32 -7.87
N ARG A 180 17.71 29.22 -8.74
CA ARG A 180 16.56 28.31 -8.60
C ARG A 180 16.52 27.32 -9.74
N ARG A 181 16.41 26.03 -9.43
CA ARG A 181 16.38 24.96 -10.43
C ARG A 181 15.08 24.17 -10.39
N THR A 182 14.49 23.96 -11.56
CA THR A 182 13.41 22.99 -11.81
C THR A 182 13.89 21.90 -12.75
N ASP A 183 13.03 20.92 -13.02
CA ASP A 183 13.18 19.83 -13.99
C ASP A 183 13.22 20.31 -15.46
N LYS A 184 12.84 21.56 -15.74
CA LYS A 184 12.81 22.13 -17.10
C LYS A 184 13.63 23.41 -17.26
N HIS A 185 13.99 24.09 -16.17
CA HIS A 185 14.61 25.43 -16.22
C HIS A 185 15.61 25.65 -15.09
N LEU A 186 16.64 26.45 -15.37
CA LEU A 186 17.52 27.08 -14.41
C LEU A 186 17.22 28.58 -14.40
N THR A 187 16.86 29.13 -13.26
CA THR A 187 16.55 30.55 -13.10
C THR A 187 17.58 31.20 -12.18
N ILE A 188 18.20 32.28 -12.64
CA ILE A 188 19.16 33.08 -11.89
C ILE A 188 18.51 34.43 -11.64
N LYS A 189 18.11 34.69 -10.39
CA LYS A 189 17.55 35.97 -9.95
C LYS A 189 18.65 36.82 -9.32
N ARG A 190 18.88 38.02 -9.85
CA ARG A 190 19.74 39.06 -9.24
C ARG A 190 18.85 40.22 -8.78
N ALA A 191 19.36 41.12 -7.94
CA ALA A 191 18.60 42.26 -7.39
C ALA A 191 17.74 43.02 -8.43
N ASN A 192 18.25 43.18 -9.67
CA ASN A 192 17.57 43.93 -10.74
C ASN A 192 17.29 43.13 -12.03
N SER A 193 17.51 41.80 -12.08
CA SER A 193 17.24 41.01 -13.28
C SER A 193 16.97 39.53 -13.01
N THR A 194 16.20 38.87 -13.90
CA THR A 194 15.95 37.43 -13.83
C THR A 194 16.31 36.75 -15.15
N ASP A 195 17.38 35.96 -15.15
CA ASP A 195 17.77 35.14 -16.29
C ASP A 195 17.18 33.74 -16.17
N THR A 196 16.55 33.23 -17.23
CA THR A 196 16.02 31.86 -17.26
C THR A 196 16.62 31.09 -18.42
N ILE A 197 17.32 30.01 -18.11
CA ILE A 197 17.92 29.07 -19.04
C ILE A 197 17.05 27.82 -19.05
N ALA A 198 16.50 27.46 -20.21
CA ALA A 198 15.81 26.17 -20.35
C ALA A 198 16.83 25.04 -20.27
N ILE A 199 16.62 24.10 -19.36
CA ILE A 199 17.39 22.85 -19.31
C ILE A 199 16.65 21.89 -20.23
N ASP A 200 16.97 21.89 -21.52
CA ASP A 200 16.42 20.87 -22.41
C ASP A 200 16.99 19.52 -21.96
N ARG A 201 16.12 18.51 -21.89
CA ARG A 201 16.51 17.16 -21.50
C ARG A 201 17.74 16.76 -22.33
N THR A 202 18.72 16.08 -21.75
CA THR A 202 19.62 15.25 -22.56
C THR A 202 18.71 14.40 -23.43
N LYS A 203 18.61 14.74 -24.73
CA LYS A 203 17.74 14.02 -25.65
C LYS A 203 18.26 12.58 -25.72
N PRO A 204 17.36 11.59 -25.84
CA PRO A 204 17.77 10.21 -26.03
C PRO A 204 18.72 10.12 -27.23
N ALA A 205 19.60 9.12 -27.24
CA ALA A 205 20.47 8.86 -28.37
C ALA A 205 19.64 8.81 -29.67
N PHE A 206 20.19 9.29 -30.78
CA PHE A 206 19.48 9.26 -32.06
C PHE A 206 20.09 8.16 -32.93
N LEU A 207 19.25 7.43 -33.66
CA LEU A 207 19.69 6.51 -34.72
C LEU A 207 19.47 7.17 -36.09
N GLU A 208 20.43 7.02 -37.00
CA GLU A 208 20.31 7.48 -38.38
C GLU A 208 19.26 6.65 -39.15
N LYS A 209 18.52 7.32 -40.02
CA LYS A 209 17.44 6.72 -40.81
C LYS A 209 18.03 6.00 -42.03
N ARG A 210 18.00 4.66 -42.08
CA ARG A 210 18.28 3.91 -43.33
C ARG A 210 17.09 3.99 -44.28
N GLN A 211 17.35 4.14 -45.59
CA GLN A 211 16.41 3.70 -46.62
C GLN A 211 16.27 2.18 -46.47
N TYR A 212 15.12 1.73 -45.96
CA TYR A 212 14.75 0.33 -46.04
C TYR A 212 14.19 0.10 -47.44
N ASP A 213 14.86 -0.75 -48.22
CA ASP A 213 14.23 -1.39 -49.36
C ASP A 213 13.00 -2.17 -48.87
N ALA A 214 11.89 -1.97 -49.55
CA ALA A 214 10.61 -2.56 -49.22
C ALA A 214 10.67 -4.09 -49.28
N ASN A 215 10.35 -4.77 -48.18
CA ASN A 215 9.93 -6.17 -48.21
C ASN A 215 8.39 -6.21 -48.15
N PRO A 216 7.68 -6.58 -49.23
CA PRO A 216 6.23 -6.50 -49.33
C PRO A 216 5.59 -7.77 -48.75
N ALA A 217 5.69 -7.98 -47.44
CA ALA A 217 4.90 -9.00 -46.76
C ALA A 217 4.72 -8.56 -45.30
N LEU A 218 3.48 -8.20 -44.96
CA LEU A 218 2.91 -7.81 -43.65
C LEU A 218 2.23 -6.43 -43.73
N ARG A 219 1.08 -6.38 -44.43
CA ARG A 219 0.04 -5.39 -44.11
C ARG A 219 -0.96 -6.03 -43.14
N PRO A 220 -1.35 -5.35 -42.05
CA PRO A 220 -2.52 -5.73 -41.27
C PRO A 220 -3.79 -5.37 -42.06
N PRO A 221 -4.88 -6.16 -42.01
CA PRO A 221 -6.12 -5.79 -42.69
C PRO A 221 -6.81 -4.64 -41.95
N ASN A 222 -7.10 -3.58 -42.71
CA ASN A 222 -7.92 -2.44 -42.28
C ASN A 222 -9.39 -2.86 -42.12
N ALA A 223 -10.00 -2.38 -41.04
CA ALA A 223 -11.45 -2.31 -40.86
C ALA A 223 -12.05 -1.16 -41.70
N ILE A 224 -13.11 -1.41 -42.47
CA ILE A 224 -14.15 -0.41 -42.84
C ILE A 224 -15.50 -1.15 -43.07
N PRO A 225 -16.68 -0.48 -43.16
CA PRO A 225 -17.77 -0.52 -42.17
C PRO A 225 -19.08 -1.16 -42.71
N ALA A 226 -20.17 -0.95 -41.97
CA ALA A 226 -21.40 -1.75 -41.89
C ALA A 226 -22.47 -1.66 -43.01
N HIS A 227 -23.30 -2.74 -43.03
CA HIS A 227 -24.74 -2.87 -43.39
C HIS A 227 -25.17 -3.01 -44.87
N PRO A 228 -26.40 -3.52 -45.17
CA PRO A 228 -26.97 -4.84 -44.82
C PRO A 228 -27.71 -5.50 -46.04
N SER A 229 -28.02 -6.81 -46.00
CA SER A 229 -29.33 -7.42 -46.39
C SER A 229 -29.26 -8.91 -46.76
N ASP A 230 -30.32 -9.61 -46.33
CA ASP A 230 -31.03 -10.76 -46.92
C ASP A 230 -30.47 -12.20 -46.99
N ALA A 231 -31.20 -13.04 -46.24
CA ALA A 231 -31.81 -14.34 -46.61
C ALA A 231 -30.94 -15.58 -46.96
N ALA A 232 -30.95 -16.52 -46.01
CA ALA A 232 -31.06 -18.01 -46.02
C ALA A 232 -31.11 -18.82 -47.36
N PRO A 233 -31.11 -20.18 -47.30
CA PRO A 233 -30.20 -21.15 -46.63
C PRO A 233 -29.74 -22.28 -47.60
N GLN A 234 -28.85 -23.21 -47.20
CA GLN A 234 -28.96 -24.69 -47.38
C GLN A 234 -27.63 -25.48 -47.25
N THR A 235 -27.67 -26.56 -46.43
CA THR A 235 -27.14 -27.95 -46.57
C THR A 235 -25.72 -28.18 -47.13
N SER A 236 -24.87 -29.12 -46.70
CA SER A 236 -24.98 -30.36 -45.91
C SER A 236 -23.57 -30.98 -45.74
N ASN A 237 -23.41 -31.78 -44.68
CA ASN A 237 -22.60 -33.01 -44.55
C ASN A 237 -21.11 -33.04 -44.95
N ASP A 238 -20.21 -33.23 -43.97
CA ASP A 238 -19.67 -34.56 -43.63
C ASP A 238 -18.59 -34.48 -42.53
N THR A 239 -18.66 -35.43 -41.59
CA THR A 239 -17.59 -35.87 -40.66
C THR A 239 -17.16 -37.29 -41.10
N PRO A 240 -16.10 -37.96 -40.61
CA PRO A 240 -15.22 -37.66 -39.46
C PRO A 240 -13.70 -37.92 -39.71
N ALA A 241 -12.83 -37.52 -38.77
CA ALA A 241 -11.72 -38.33 -38.25
C ALA A 241 -10.80 -37.51 -37.32
N THR A 242 -10.77 -37.89 -36.05
CA THR A 242 -9.73 -37.56 -35.08
C THR A 242 -8.47 -38.40 -35.34
N PRO A 243 -7.26 -37.84 -35.10
CA PRO A 243 -6.40 -38.56 -34.16
C PRO A 243 -5.64 -37.67 -33.17
N VAL A 244 -5.51 -38.26 -31.98
CA VAL A 244 -4.64 -37.94 -30.86
C VAL A 244 -3.21 -37.62 -31.33
N ARG A 245 -2.63 -36.50 -30.88
CA ARG A 245 -1.21 -36.19 -31.11
C ARG A 245 -0.43 -36.24 -29.80
N GLN A 246 0.28 -37.36 -29.63
CA GLN A 246 1.38 -37.53 -28.69
C GLN A 246 2.51 -36.53 -28.99
N THR A 247 2.98 -35.84 -27.96
CA THR A 247 4.20 -35.04 -27.98
C THR A 247 5.42 -35.96 -27.86
N ARG A 248 6.16 -36.13 -28.96
CA ARG A 248 7.54 -36.65 -28.95
C ARG A 248 8.49 -35.57 -29.47
N SER A 249 9.42 -35.20 -28.61
CA SER A 249 10.57 -34.33 -28.86
C SER A 249 11.44 -34.90 -29.99
N ALA A 250 11.62 -34.14 -31.07
CA ALA A 250 12.56 -34.46 -32.14
C ALA A 250 13.87 -33.67 -31.92
N LEU A 251 14.92 -34.43 -31.60
CA LEU A 251 16.31 -34.01 -31.49
C LEU A 251 16.89 -33.95 -32.93
N PHE A 252 17.20 -32.76 -33.45
CA PHE A 252 17.93 -32.64 -34.71
C PHE A 252 19.45 -32.60 -34.44
N LEU A 253 20.13 -33.69 -34.81
CA LEU A 253 21.57 -33.73 -35.01
C LEU A 253 21.91 -32.99 -36.32
N LEU A 254 22.84 -32.03 -36.25
CA LEU A 254 23.57 -31.53 -37.41
C LEU A 254 25.06 -31.80 -37.20
N THR A 255 25.56 -32.80 -37.92
CA THR A 255 26.97 -33.07 -38.18
C THR A 255 27.52 -32.04 -39.17
N THR A 256 28.67 -31.44 -38.85
CA THR A 256 29.62 -30.96 -39.85
C THR A 256 31.04 -31.34 -39.45
N VAL A 257 31.71 -32.04 -40.37
CA VAL A 257 33.12 -32.41 -40.35
C VAL A 257 33.94 -31.21 -40.80
N SER A 258 35.03 -30.90 -40.10
CA SER A 258 36.21 -30.30 -40.72
C SER A 258 37.47 -30.74 -39.96
N GLN A 259 38.43 -31.26 -40.72
CA GLN A 259 39.68 -31.87 -40.32
C GLN A 259 40.76 -30.84 -39.93
N GLN A 260 41.79 -31.35 -39.22
CA GLN A 260 43.16 -30.81 -39.07
C GLN A 260 43.41 -29.71 -38.02
N THR A 261 43.67 -30.09 -36.76
CA THR A 261 45.04 -30.35 -36.22
C THR A 261 45.06 -30.35 -34.68
N LYS A 262 45.57 -31.46 -34.12
CA LYS A 262 46.35 -31.61 -32.88
C LYS A 262 46.08 -30.67 -31.70
N THR A 263 45.33 -31.14 -30.70
CA THR A 263 45.83 -31.61 -29.37
C THR A 263 44.67 -31.70 -28.39
N VAL A 264 44.46 -32.92 -27.86
CA VAL A 264 43.51 -33.23 -26.79
C VAL A 264 44.23 -33.00 -25.48
N THR A 265 43.71 -32.12 -24.62
CA THR A 265 43.92 -32.19 -23.18
C THR A 265 42.58 -32.22 -22.48
N THR A 266 42.32 -33.37 -21.87
CA THR A 266 41.15 -33.72 -21.08
C THR A 266 41.16 -32.88 -19.81
N SER A 267 40.09 -32.11 -19.56
CA SER A 267 39.82 -31.53 -18.24
C SER A 267 38.31 -31.49 -18.01
N THR A 268 37.88 -32.49 -17.24
CA THR A 268 36.61 -32.67 -16.55
C THR A 268 36.10 -31.37 -15.90
N VAL A 269 34.96 -30.82 -16.30
CA VAL A 269 34.16 -29.91 -15.44
C VAL A 269 32.66 -30.01 -15.77
N PHE A 270 31.95 -30.65 -14.85
CA PHE A 270 30.61 -30.34 -14.35
C PHE A 270 29.55 -29.80 -15.32
N ILE A 271 28.50 -30.60 -15.49
CA ILE A 271 27.14 -30.17 -15.84
C ILE A 271 26.72 -29.14 -14.78
N CYS A 272 26.89 -27.85 -15.10
CA CYS A 272 26.26 -26.77 -14.36
C CYS A 272 25.01 -26.38 -15.14
N LEU A 273 23.87 -26.87 -14.66
CA LEU A 273 22.54 -26.34 -14.92
C LEU A 273 22.52 -24.87 -14.49
N LEU A 274 23.06 -23.98 -15.32
CA LEU A 274 22.86 -22.55 -15.21
C LEU A 274 21.45 -22.26 -15.72
N GLN A 275 20.50 -22.34 -14.79
CA GLN A 275 19.20 -21.68 -14.91
C GLN A 275 19.44 -20.27 -15.44
N LEU A 276 18.90 -20.01 -16.62
CA LEU A 276 18.72 -18.70 -17.18
C LEU A 276 18.07 -17.80 -16.11
N LYS A 277 18.84 -16.89 -15.51
CA LYS A 277 18.31 -15.69 -14.89
C LYS A 277 17.66 -14.88 -16.01
N MET A 278 16.40 -15.21 -16.32
CA MET A 278 15.55 -14.31 -17.08
C MET A 278 15.48 -12.99 -16.32
N SER A 279 15.64 -11.89 -17.06
CA SER A 279 15.49 -10.52 -16.58
C SER A 279 14.26 -10.40 -15.67
N THR A 280 14.47 -10.05 -14.39
CA THR A 280 13.43 -10.02 -13.36
C THR A 280 12.29 -9.06 -13.69
N THR A 281 12.53 -8.04 -14.51
CA THR A 281 11.49 -7.12 -15.02
C THR A 281 10.48 -7.82 -15.94
N SER A 282 10.85 -8.92 -16.59
CA SER A 282 9.94 -9.75 -17.39
C SER A 282 9.06 -10.66 -16.53
N TYR A 283 9.44 -10.93 -15.28
CA TYR A 283 8.82 -11.99 -14.48
C TYR A 283 7.51 -11.53 -13.81
N ILE A 284 7.49 -10.37 -13.14
CA ILE A 284 6.26 -9.82 -12.54
C ILE A 284 5.18 -9.57 -13.59
N SER A 285 5.57 -9.05 -14.76
CA SER A 285 4.64 -8.84 -15.88
C SER A 285 4.00 -10.15 -16.36
N ASN A 286 4.74 -11.26 -16.33
CA ASN A 286 4.20 -12.58 -16.64
C ASN A 286 3.23 -13.08 -15.57
N ILE A 287 3.51 -12.87 -14.28
CA ILE A 287 2.58 -13.22 -13.19
C ILE A 287 1.29 -12.39 -13.33
N ILE A 288 1.39 -11.09 -13.60
CA ILE A 288 0.22 -10.22 -13.83
C ILE A 288 -0.58 -10.70 -15.04
N ARG A 289 0.09 -10.99 -16.16
CA ARG A 289 -0.55 -11.52 -17.36
C ARG A 289 -1.32 -12.81 -17.05
N LYS A 290 -0.67 -13.75 -16.37
CA LYS A 290 -1.25 -15.04 -15.98
C LYS A 290 -2.54 -14.83 -15.17
N LYS A 291 -2.49 -14.00 -14.11
CA LYS A 291 -3.68 -13.74 -13.31
C LYS A 291 -4.76 -12.96 -14.05
N ARG A 292 -4.38 -12.03 -14.92
CA ARG A 292 -5.30 -11.28 -15.80
C ARG A 292 -6.04 -12.21 -16.76
N ASP A 293 -5.36 -13.23 -17.27
CA ASP A 293 -5.91 -14.20 -18.22
C ASP A 293 -6.73 -15.32 -17.52
N GLY A 294 -6.97 -15.19 -16.20
CA GLY A 294 -7.81 -16.11 -15.42
C GLY A 294 -7.10 -17.38 -14.95
N GLU A 295 -5.77 -17.47 -15.13
CA GLU A 295 -4.99 -18.61 -14.70
C GLU A 295 -4.63 -18.54 -13.19
N GLU A 296 -4.49 -19.71 -12.56
CA GLU A 296 -4.12 -19.85 -11.15
C GLU A 296 -2.62 -19.57 -10.93
N LEU A 297 -2.30 -18.75 -9.92
CA LEU A 297 -0.92 -18.47 -9.53
C LEU A 297 -0.35 -19.58 -8.64
N THR A 298 0.90 -19.96 -8.88
CA THR A 298 1.60 -20.90 -8.00
C THR A 298 2.05 -20.21 -6.71
N LYS A 299 2.35 -21.01 -5.68
CA LYS A 299 2.92 -20.54 -4.42
C LYS A 299 4.17 -19.67 -4.66
N GLU A 300 5.07 -20.13 -5.51
CA GLU A 300 6.34 -19.44 -5.80
C GLU A 300 6.11 -18.10 -6.51
N GLU A 301 5.15 -18.04 -7.44
CA GLU A 301 4.78 -16.80 -8.14
C GLU A 301 4.23 -15.75 -7.16
N ILE A 302 3.39 -16.18 -6.22
CA ILE A 302 2.83 -15.30 -5.18
C ILE A 302 3.92 -14.84 -4.21
N GLU A 303 4.79 -15.74 -3.75
CA GLU A 303 5.91 -15.41 -2.87
C GLU A 303 6.86 -14.39 -3.51
N ILE A 304 7.15 -14.54 -4.81
CA ILE A 304 7.98 -13.58 -5.55
C ILE A 304 7.28 -12.22 -5.63
N PHE A 305 6.00 -12.19 -6.00
CA PHE A 305 5.23 -10.93 -6.04
C PHE A 305 5.25 -10.20 -4.70
N VAL A 306 4.92 -10.88 -3.60
CA VAL A 306 4.86 -10.28 -2.26
C VAL A 306 6.24 -9.85 -1.76
N LYS A 307 7.29 -10.63 -2.04
CA LYS A 307 8.68 -10.26 -1.74
C LYS A 307 9.10 -9.00 -2.49
N ASP A 308 8.74 -8.88 -3.77
CA ASP A 308 9.07 -7.69 -4.55
C ASP A 308 8.30 -6.46 -4.06
N VAL A 309 7.03 -6.63 -3.67
CA VAL A 309 6.22 -5.58 -3.02
C VAL A 309 6.89 -5.07 -1.74
N SER A 310 7.25 -5.97 -0.83
CA SER A 310 7.88 -5.59 0.45
C SER A 310 9.25 -4.94 0.27
N SER A 311 10.05 -5.41 -0.69
CA SER A 311 11.40 -4.86 -0.94
C SER A 311 11.39 -3.50 -1.65
N LYS A 312 10.31 -3.16 -2.37
CA LYS A 312 10.18 -1.96 -3.23
C LYS A 312 11.26 -1.82 -4.30
N LYS A 313 12.00 -2.88 -4.61
CA LYS A 313 13.15 -2.84 -5.55
C LYS A 313 12.77 -3.17 -6.98
N TYR A 314 11.83 -4.09 -7.18
CA TYR A 314 11.58 -4.73 -8.49
C TYR A 314 10.14 -4.61 -9.00
N VAL A 315 9.23 -4.03 -8.21
CA VAL A 315 7.83 -3.80 -8.59
C VAL A 315 7.45 -2.33 -8.42
N THR A 316 6.72 -1.79 -9.39
CA THR A 316 6.20 -0.42 -9.35
C THR A 316 4.78 -0.40 -8.75
N GLU A 317 4.33 0.74 -8.19
CA GLU A 317 2.94 0.88 -7.71
C GLU A 317 1.92 0.56 -8.82
N SER A 318 2.22 0.88 -10.09
CA SER A 318 1.37 0.51 -11.24
C SER A 318 1.26 -1.00 -11.46
N GLN A 319 2.35 -1.75 -11.26
CA GLN A 319 2.33 -3.21 -11.35
C GLN A 319 1.58 -3.84 -10.17
N ILE A 320 1.70 -3.27 -8.97
CA ILE A 320 0.88 -3.69 -7.81
C ILE A 320 -0.60 -3.45 -8.13
N GLY A 321 -0.97 -2.24 -8.56
CA GLY A 321 -2.35 -1.93 -8.94
C GLY A 321 -2.89 -2.84 -10.04
N ALA A 322 -2.08 -3.14 -11.06
CA ALA A 322 -2.47 -4.07 -12.13
C ALA A 322 -2.70 -5.51 -11.62
N MET A 323 -1.83 -6.00 -10.72
CA MET A 323 -2.04 -7.30 -10.08
C MET A 323 -3.32 -7.32 -9.24
N LEU A 324 -3.53 -6.29 -8.41
CA LEU A 324 -4.71 -6.21 -7.55
C LEU A 324 -6.00 -6.13 -8.36
N MET A 325 -6.00 -5.40 -9.48
CA MET A 325 -7.13 -5.38 -10.40
C MET A 325 -7.34 -6.73 -11.10
N ALA A 326 -6.26 -7.43 -11.48
CA ALA A 326 -6.37 -8.78 -12.04
C ALA A 326 -6.96 -9.77 -11.03
N ILE A 327 -6.55 -9.70 -9.76
CA ILE A 327 -7.14 -10.48 -8.66
C ILE A 327 -8.60 -10.08 -8.43
N TYR A 328 -8.92 -8.78 -8.48
CA TYR A 328 -10.28 -8.30 -8.30
C TYR A 328 -11.25 -8.86 -9.37
N LEU A 329 -10.81 -8.93 -10.62
CA LEU A 329 -11.63 -9.37 -11.74
C LEU A 329 -11.71 -10.89 -11.92
N ASN A 330 -10.64 -11.62 -11.56
CA ASN A 330 -10.57 -13.08 -11.75
C ASN A 330 -10.63 -13.89 -10.43
N ASP A 331 -10.82 -13.20 -9.31
CA ASP A 331 -10.77 -13.74 -7.94
C ASP A 331 -9.48 -14.50 -7.61
N VAL A 332 -9.32 -14.88 -6.34
CA VAL A 332 -8.32 -15.87 -5.91
C VAL A 332 -9.02 -17.00 -5.20
N ASN A 333 -8.57 -18.23 -5.46
CA ASN A 333 -9.11 -19.39 -4.77
C ASN A 333 -8.54 -19.51 -3.35
N VAL A 334 -8.97 -20.53 -2.59
CA VAL A 334 -8.51 -20.73 -1.19
C VAL A 334 -7.00 -20.99 -1.11
N ALA A 335 -6.42 -21.74 -2.05
CA ALA A 335 -5.00 -22.03 -2.07
C ALA A 335 -4.18 -20.78 -2.37
N GLU A 336 -4.54 -20.02 -3.42
CA GLU A 336 -3.92 -18.73 -3.74
C GLU A 336 -4.04 -17.74 -2.58
N THR A 337 -5.22 -17.64 -1.94
CA THR A 337 -5.44 -16.80 -0.76
C THR A 337 -4.54 -17.22 0.40
N THR A 338 -4.38 -18.51 0.65
CA THR A 338 -3.50 -19.04 1.70
C THR A 338 -2.03 -18.74 1.40
N HIS A 339 -1.59 -18.92 0.16
CA HIS A 339 -0.24 -18.58 -0.27
C HIS A 339 0.03 -17.08 -0.17
N LEU A 340 -0.91 -16.24 -0.59
CA LEU A 340 -0.82 -14.79 -0.49
C LEU A 340 -0.71 -14.36 0.98
N THR A 341 -1.55 -14.91 1.84
CA THR A 341 -1.55 -14.64 3.28
C THR A 341 -0.23 -15.05 3.90
N ASN A 342 0.23 -16.28 3.63
CA ASN A 342 1.50 -16.79 4.16
C ASN A 342 2.68 -15.94 3.68
N ALA A 343 2.72 -15.54 2.41
CA ALA A 343 3.77 -14.70 1.89
C ALA A 343 3.78 -13.31 2.55
N MET A 344 2.60 -12.75 2.88
CA MET A 344 2.51 -11.49 3.64
C MET A 344 2.99 -11.65 5.08
N VAL A 345 2.67 -12.77 5.74
CA VAL A 345 3.22 -13.11 7.07
C VAL A 345 4.74 -13.17 7.02
N CYS A 346 5.30 -13.89 6.04
CA CYS A 346 6.75 -14.05 5.86
C CYS A 346 7.48 -12.79 5.36
N SER A 347 6.75 -11.73 4.99
CA SER A 347 7.37 -10.49 4.51
C SER A 347 8.03 -9.66 5.63
N GLY A 348 7.77 -9.99 6.90
CA GLY A 348 8.25 -9.26 8.05
C GLY A 348 8.60 -10.17 9.23
N THR A 349 8.59 -9.60 10.44
CA THR A 349 8.82 -10.31 11.69
C THR A 349 7.53 -10.99 12.16
N LYS A 350 7.66 -12.11 12.88
CA LYS A 350 6.59 -12.75 13.62
C LYS A 350 6.87 -12.60 15.12
N LEU A 351 5.82 -12.41 15.92
CA LEU A 351 5.93 -12.42 17.37
C LEU A 351 6.13 -13.87 17.84
N GLU A 352 7.16 -14.06 18.67
CA GLU A 352 7.47 -15.34 19.30
C GLU A 352 7.25 -15.23 20.80
N TRP A 353 6.68 -16.29 21.37
CA TRP A 353 6.25 -16.33 22.75
C TRP A 353 6.85 -17.55 23.44
N ASP A 354 6.92 -17.49 24.77
CA ASP A 354 7.36 -18.63 25.56
C ASP A 354 6.52 -19.89 25.22
N GLN A 355 7.22 -21.00 25.01
CA GLN A 355 6.62 -22.28 24.66
C GLN A 355 5.59 -22.74 25.71
N MET A 356 5.70 -22.30 26.96
CA MET A 356 4.73 -22.57 28.03
C MET A 356 3.32 -22.01 27.73
N TYR A 357 3.21 -21.02 26.84
CA TYR A 357 1.91 -20.45 26.42
C TYR A 357 1.26 -21.23 25.27
N SER A 358 1.91 -22.28 24.77
CA SER A 358 1.35 -23.13 23.71
C SER A 358 -0.04 -23.67 24.09
N GLY A 359 -1.00 -23.50 23.19
CA GLY A 359 -2.40 -23.86 23.41
C GLY A 359 -3.19 -22.86 24.27
N THR A 360 -2.63 -21.70 24.60
CA THR A 360 -3.33 -20.61 25.32
C THR A 360 -3.29 -19.28 24.58
N LEU A 361 -2.44 -19.12 23.55
CA LEU A 361 -2.34 -17.92 22.75
C LEU A 361 -3.54 -17.84 21.80
N VAL A 362 -4.37 -16.81 21.97
CA VAL A 362 -5.57 -16.62 21.18
C VAL A 362 -5.83 -15.15 20.89
N ASP A 363 -6.63 -14.88 19.87
CA ASP A 363 -7.14 -13.53 19.62
C ASP A 363 -8.57 -13.54 19.05
N LYS A 364 -9.21 -12.37 19.06
CA LYS A 364 -10.47 -12.08 18.38
C LYS A 364 -10.27 -11.00 17.33
N HIS A 365 -10.84 -11.19 16.14
CA HIS A 365 -10.92 -10.12 15.14
C HIS A 365 -12.36 -9.83 14.74
N SER A 366 -12.65 -8.57 14.42
CA SER A 366 -13.93 -8.12 13.86
C SER A 366 -13.71 -7.56 12.47
N THR A 367 -14.67 -7.74 11.57
CA THR A 367 -14.69 -7.00 10.29
C THR A 367 -15.03 -5.52 10.45
N GLY A 368 -15.34 -5.06 11.67
CA GLY A 368 -15.66 -3.66 11.98
C GLY A 368 -17.16 -3.40 12.00
N GLY A 369 -17.57 -2.46 12.86
CA GLY A 369 -18.97 -2.08 13.05
C GLY A 369 -19.13 -0.82 13.90
N VAL A 370 -20.36 -0.32 13.98
CA VAL A 370 -20.72 0.88 14.73
C VAL A 370 -21.08 0.48 16.16
N GLY A 371 -20.44 1.10 17.16
CA GLY A 371 -20.59 0.63 18.54
C GLY A 371 -19.88 -0.71 18.81
N ASP A 372 -18.97 -1.20 17.95
CA ASP A 372 -18.31 -2.48 18.20
C ASP A 372 -17.17 -2.34 19.23
N LYS A 373 -17.53 -2.42 20.52
CA LYS A 373 -16.58 -2.42 21.66
C LYS A 373 -16.26 -3.80 22.22
N ILE A 374 -16.64 -4.87 21.49
CA ILE A 374 -16.51 -6.26 21.94
C ILE A 374 -15.08 -6.60 22.34
N SER A 375 -14.08 -6.12 21.60
CA SER A 375 -12.67 -6.41 21.91
C SER A 375 -12.21 -5.85 23.27
N LEU A 376 -12.78 -4.73 23.72
CA LEU A 376 -12.44 -4.11 25.00
C LEU A 376 -12.93 -4.93 26.20
N VAL A 377 -14.02 -5.68 26.02
CA VAL A 377 -14.61 -6.54 27.04
C VAL A 377 -14.06 -7.96 26.97
N LEU A 378 -14.00 -8.53 25.76
CA LEU A 378 -13.63 -9.93 25.56
C LEU A 378 -12.16 -10.20 25.84
N THR A 379 -11.25 -9.27 25.51
CA THR A 379 -9.81 -9.43 25.74
C THR A 379 -9.49 -9.69 27.22
N PRO A 380 -9.88 -8.82 28.16
CA PRO A 380 -9.62 -9.07 29.58
C PRO A 380 -10.44 -10.24 30.15
N ALA A 381 -11.65 -10.51 29.63
CA ALA A 381 -12.44 -11.68 30.04
C ALA A 381 -11.75 -13.01 29.68
N LEU A 382 -11.16 -13.11 28.48
CA LEU A 382 -10.36 -14.27 28.08
C LEU A 382 -9.09 -14.40 28.93
N ALA A 383 -8.43 -13.28 29.25
CA ALA A 383 -7.26 -13.28 30.12
C ALA A 383 -7.61 -13.78 31.54
N ALA A 384 -8.76 -13.35 32.08
CA ALA A 384 -9.30 -13.86 33.34
C ALA A 384 -9.59 -15.37 33.29
N CYS A 385 -9.99 -15.89 32.12
CA CYS A 385 -10.18 -17.31 31.87
C CYS A 385 -8.88 -18.11 31.64
N GLY A 386 -7.70 -17.49 31.77
CA GLY A 386 -6.40 -18.13 31.65
C GLY A 386 -5.82 -18.18 30.23
N MET A 387 -6.39 -17.43 29.30
CA MET A 387 -5.87 -17.31 27.94
C MET A 387 -4.82 -16.19 27.82
N LYS A 388 -4.02 -16.21 26.75
CA LYS A 388 -3.01 -15.20 26.44
C LYS A 388 -3.38 -14.46 25.16
N ILE A 389 -3.55 -13.14 25.23
CA ILE A 389 -4.12 -12.34 24.13
C ILE A 389 -3.15 -11.22 23.72
N PRO A 390 -2.26 -11.48 22.74
CA PRO A 390 -1.34 -10.49 22.19
C PRO A 390 -2.01 -9.67 21.07
N MET A 391 -3.14 -9.02 21.37
CA MET A 391 -3.98 -8.41 20.33
C MET A 391 -3.28 -7.23 19.66
N MET A 392 -3.09 -7.32 18.35
CA MET A 392 -2.83 -6.16 17.51
C MET A 392 -4.13 -5.67 16.88
N SER A 393 -4.44 -4.39 17.07
CA SER A 393 -5.64 -3.80 16.50
C SER A 393 -5.32 -2.74 15.45
N GLY A 394 -6.30 -2.43 14.61
CA GLY A 394 -6.29 -1.29 13.71
C GLY A 394 -6.89 -0.03 14.35
N ARG A 395 -6.65 1.10 13.67
CA ARG A 395 -7.41 2.34 13.85
C ARG A 395 -8.71 2.27 13.05
N SER A 396 -9.55 3.30 13.19
CA SER A 396 -10.81 3.45 12.46
C SER A 396 -10.64 3.27 10.95
N LEU A 397 -11.64 2.64 10.34
CA LEU A 397 -11.70 2.39 8.91
C LEU A 397 -13.08 2.80 8.39
N GLU A 398 -13.10 3.70 7.41
CA GLU A 398 -14.34 4.26 6.86
C GLU A 398 -15.24 4.82 7.97
N HIS A 399 -16.46 4.31 8.11
CA HIS A 399 -17.45 4.68 9.14
C HIS A 399 -17.35 3.82 10.40
N THR A 400 -16.42 2.88 10.49
CA THR A 400 -16.27 2.00 11.65
C THR A 400 -15.24 2.56 12.64
N GLY A 401 -15.60 2.59 13.92
CA GLY A 401 -14.69 3.02 14.99
C GLY A 401 -13.59 2.01 15.28
N GLY A 402 -12.38 2.48 15.56
CA GLY A 402 -11.21 1.65 15.85
C GLY A 402 -11.01 1.40 17.34
N THR A 403 -10.69 0.15 17.72
CA THR A 403 -10.39 -0.22 19.12
C THR A 403 -9.27 0.64 19.72
N LEU A 404 -8.25 0.98 18.93
CA LEU A 404 -7.14 1.81 19.39
C LEU A 404 -7.56 3.23 19.70
N ASN A 405 -8.40 3.83 18.84
CA ASN A 405 -8.92 5.18 19.04
C ASN A 405 -9.73 5.26 20.35
N LYS A 406 -10.57 4.24 20.59
CA LYS A 406 -11.32 4.10 21.85
C LYS A 406 -10.39 4.08 23.06
N LEU A 407 -9.36 3.23 23.04
CA LEU A 407 -8.40 3.13 24.16
C LEU A 407 -7.58 4.41 24.36
N GLU A 408 -7.19 5.09 23.28
CA GLU A 408 -6.47 6.36 23.34
C GLU A 408 -7.30 7.49 23.96
N SER A 409 -8.63 7.33 24.06
CA SER A 409 -9.48 8.22 24.84
C SER A 409 -9.20 8.18 26.35
N ILE A 410 -8.57 7.10 26.85
CA ILE A 410 -8.13 7.00 28.25
C ILE A 410 -6.84 7.84 28.41
N PRO A 411 -6.79 8.82 29.33
CA PRO A 411 -5.59 9.61 29.58
C PRO A 411 -4.38 8.73 29.92
N GLY A 412 -3.28 8.89 29.17
CA GLY A 412 -2.02 8.16 29.39
C GLY A 412 -1.91 6.81 28.68
N PHE A 413 -2.99 6.27 28.10
CA PHE A 413 -2.94 4.97 27.44
C PHE A 413 -2.02 4.98 26.22
N ASN A 414 -1.17 3.96 26.12
CA ASN A 414 -0.17 3.85 25.06
C ASN A 414 -0.46 2.65 24.15
N THR A 415 -0.50 2.88 22.84
CA THR A 415 -0.70 1.84 21.82
C THR A 415 0.60 1.49 21.08
N ASP A 416 1.70 2.18 21.35
CA ASP A 416 2.96 1.98 20.64
C ASP A 416 3.70 0.74 21.17
N PRO A 417 3.91 -0.31 20.35
CA PRO A 417 4.63 -1.51 20.77
C PRO A 417 6.07 -1.22 21.21
N MET A 418 6.69 -0.11 20.80
CA MET A 418 8.04 0.26 21.23
C MET A 418 8.09 0.79 22.66
N LYS A 419 6.94 1.16 23.23
CA LYS A 419 6.81 1.71 24.59
C LYS A 419 6.22 0.71 25.59
N ILE A 420 5.97 -0.52 25.16
CA ILE A 420 5.31 -1.56 25.93
C ILE A 420 6.15 -2.83 25.91
N ASP A 421 6.49 -3.33 27.09
CA ASP A 421 7.10 -4.66 27.23
C ASP A 421 6.03 -5.74 27.02
N CYS A 422 5.83 -6.12 25.76
CA CYS A 422 4.80 -7.08 25.37
C CYS A 422 4.97 -8.46 26.03
N GLN A 423 6.23 -8.91 26.26
CA GLN A 423 6.51 -10.18 26.93
C GLN A 423 6.07 -10.12 28.40
N LYS A 424 6.42 -9.04 29.09
CA LYS A 424 6.00 -8.81 30.47
C LYS A 424 4.48 -8.66 30.60
N MET A 425 3.84 -7.92 29.69
CA MET A 425 2.38 -7.77 29.66
C MET A 425 1.67 -9.12 29.54
N LEU A 426 2.12 -9.95 28.59
CA LEU A 426 1.51 -11.26 28.38
C LEU A 426 1.76 -12.20 29.57
N LYS A 427 2.93 -12.10 30.22
CA LYS A 427 3.26 -12.87 31.42
C LYS A 427 2.38 -12.46 32.62
N ASP A 428 2.40 -11.18 32.99
CA ASP A 428 1.88 -10.67 34.25
C ASP A 428 0.37 -10.41 34.21
N VAL A 429 -0.11 -9.86 33.08
CA VAL A 429 -1.53 -9.49 32.90
C VAL A 429 -2.28 -10.56 32.11
N GLY A 430 -1.64 -11.15 31.10
CA GLY A 430 -2.26 -12.13 30.20
C GLY A 430 -2.75 -11.52 28.89
N CYS A 431 -2.84 -10.20 28.79
CA CYS A 431 -3.27 -9.53 27.56
C CYS A 431 -2.68 -8.13 27.40
N PHE A 432 -2.70 -7.64 26.17
CA PHE A 432 -2.46 -6.24 25.80
C PHE A 432 -3.17 -5.93 24.48
N ILE A 433 -3.39 -4.65 24.17
CA ILE A 433 -3.92 -4.21 22.87
C ILE A 433 -3.01 -3.12 22.30
N ILE A 434 -2.29 -3.42 21.23
CA ILE A 434 -1.32 -2.51 20.61
C ILE A 434 -1.64 -2.19 19.15
N SER A 435 -1.01 -1.12 18.68
CA SER A 435 -0.96 -0.78 17.26
C SER A 435 -0.07 -1.72 16.47
N GLN A 436 -0.33 -1.79 15.17
CA GLN A 436 0.48 -2.57 14.23
C GLN A 436 1.86 -1.92 14.08
N SER A 437 2.93 -2.70 14.26
CA SER A 437 4.30 -2.22 14.00
C SER A 437 4.63 -2.26 12.51
N ASN A 438 5.55 -1.40 12.05
CA ASN A 438 5.97 -1.34 10.63
C ASN A 438 6.65 -2.63 10.14
N ASN A 439 7.11 -3.50 11.04
CA ASN A 439 7.86 -4.70 10.70
C ASN A 439 6.96 -5.95 10.65
N LEU A 440 5.70 -5.86 11.06
CA LEU A 440 4.76 -6.99 11.10
C LEU A 440 3.91 -6.96 9.81
N ALA A 441 4.10 -7.98 8.96
CA ALA A 441 3.49 -8.08 7.62
C ALA A 441 3.61 -6.79 6.76
N PRO A 442 4.82 -6.25 6.52
CA PRO A 442 5.03 -4.98 5.80
C PRO A 442 4.48 -4.98 4.37
N ALA A 443 4.38 -6.13 3.71
CA ALA A 443 3.75 -6.22 2.39
C ALA A 443 2.27 -5.86 2.42
N ASP A 444 1.53 -6.27 3.46
CA ASP A 444 0.10 -5.95 3.61
C ASP A 444 -0.10 -4.44 3.64
N LYS A 445 0.73 -3.69 4.39
CA LYS A 445 0.63 -2.22 4.45
C LYS A 445 0.75 -1.56 3.06
N ILE A 446 1.65 -2.06 2.22
CA ILE A 446 1.84 -1.55 0.86
C ILE A 446 0.66 -1.94 -0.03
N ILE A 447 0.25 -3.21 -0.01
CA ILE A 447 -0.90 -3.72 -0.76
C ILE A 447 -2.17 -2.97 -0.37
N TYR A 448 -2.41 -2.78 0.92
CA TYR A 448 -3.56 -2.08 1.47
C TYR A 448 -3.64 -0.63 0.98
N LYS A 449 -2.53 0.11 1.01
CA LYS A 449 -2.47 1.47 0.46
C LYS A 449 -2.87 1.50 -1.02
N VAL A 450 -2.36 0.56 -1.82
CA VAL A 450 -2.72 0.52 -3.25
C VAL A 450 -4.17 0.08 -3.45
N ARG A 451 -4.70 -0.82 -2.60
CA ARG A 451 -6.11 -1.25 -2.66
C ARG A 451 -7.07 -0.08 -2.48
N ASP A 452 -6.81 0.75 -1.48
CA ASP A 452 -7.58 1.96 -1.17
C ASP A 452 -7.62 2.94 -2.36
N GLN A 453 -6.50 3.08 -3.06
CA GLN A 453 -6.37 3.99 -4.21
C GLN A 453 -6.89 3.42 -5.54
N THR A 454 -7.11 2.10 -5.62
CA THR A 454 -7.48 1.41 -6.87
C THR A 454 -8.88 0.82 -6.86
N ASN A 455 -9.65 1.08 -5.81
CA ASN A 455 -10.99 0.52 -5.61
C ASN A 455 -11.01 -1.02 -5.64
N THR A 456 -9.97 -1.65 -5.07
CA THR A 456 -9.84 -3.12 -4.97
C THR A 456 -9.95 -3.61 -3.52
N VAL A 457 -10.49 -2.78 -2.63
CA VAL A 457 -10.69 -3.11 -1.21
C VAL A 457 -11.71 -4.25 -1.04
N SER A 458 -12.79 -4.27 -1.82
CA SER A 458 -13.93 -5.19 -1.62
C SER A 458 -13.71 -6.64 -2.09
N ASN A 459 -12.53 -7.01 -2.59
CA ASN A 459 -12.24 -8.41 -2.97
C ASN A 459 -12.02 -9.31 -1.74
N LEU A 460 -12.76 -10.41 -1.63
CA LEU A 460 -12.76 -11.31 -0.46
C LEU A 460 -11.40 -11.93 -0.16
N GLY A 461 -10.65 -12.32 -1.19
CA GLY A 461 -9.32 -12.91 -1.03
C GLY A 461 -8.30 -11.90 -0.53
N LEU A 462 -8.32 -10.68 -1.06
CA LEU A 462 -7.47 -9.58 -0.58
C LEU A 462 -7.81 -9.15 0.85
N ILE A 463 -9.10 -9.09 1.20
CA ILE A 463 -9.55 -8.82 2.58
C ILE A 463 -9.06 -9.91 3.53
N THR A 464 -9.29 -11.17 3.15
CA THR A 464 -8.89 -12.33 3.95
C THR A 464 -7.38 -12.33 4.18
N GLY A 465 -6.59 -12.17 3.12
CA GLY A 465 -5.13 -12.11 3.25
C GLY A 465 -4.67 -10.96 4.12
N SER A 466 -5.27 -9.79 3.96
CA SER A 466 -4.92 -8.62 4.78
C SER A 466 -5.20 -8.87 6.26
N ILE A 467 -6.41 -9.32 6.61
CA ILE A 467 -6.80 -9.55 8.01
C ILE A 467 -5.98 -10.68 8.63
N ILE A 468 -5.96 -11.85 7.98
CA ILE A 468 -5.36 -13.06 8.55
C ILE A 468 -3.84 -12.95 8.64
N SER A 469 -3.16 -12.26 7.71
CA SER A 469 -1.70 -12.08 7.81
C SER A 469 -1.31 -11.32 9.08
N LYS A 470 -2.07 -10.29 9.46
CA LYS A 470 -1.85 -9.54 10.70
C LYS A 470 -2.13 -10.35 11.95
N LYS A 471 -3.15 -11.22 11.93
CA LYS A 471 -3.43 -12.14 13.05
C LYS A 471 -2.39 -13.25 13.16
N ALA A 472 -1.92 -13.79 12.03
CA ALA A 472 -0.96 -14.87 12.01
C ALA A 472 0.44 -14.47 12.51
N VAL A 473 0.86 -13.21 12.27
CA VAL A 473 2.13 -12.70 12.82
C VAL A 473 2.10 -12.51 14.34
N GLU A 474 0.93 -12.57 14.99
CA GLU A 474 0.82 -12.56 16.46
C GLU A 474 1.26 -13.88 17.10
N GLY A 475 1.47 -14.96 16.32
CA GLY A 475 1.88 -16.25 16.86
C GLY A 475 0.80 -16.97 17.66
N ILE A 476 -0.47 -16.68 17.40
CA ILE A 476 -1.62 -17.27 18.09
C ILE A 476 -1.89 -18.72 17.67
N ASN A 477 -2.46 -19.50 18.59
CA ASN A 477 -2.92 -20.87 18.36
C ASN A 477 -4.40 -20.93 17.94
N GLY A 478 -5.21 -19.99 18.44
CA GLY A 478 -6.64 -19.93 18.19
C GLY A 478 -7.12 -18.52 17.80
N LEU A 479 -8.07 -18.43 16.88
CA LEU A 479 -8.65 -17.17 16.41
C LEU A 479 -10.18 -17.30 16.33
N ILE A 480 -10.91 -16.38 16.96
CA ILE A 480 -12.35 -16.25 16.75
C ILE A 480 -12.64 -15.00 15.92
N LEU A 481 -13.41 -15.18 14.84
CA LEU A 481 -13.77 -14.10 13.92
C LEU A 481 -15.21 -13.68 14.16
N ASP A 482 -15.42 -12.37 14.29
CA ASP A 482 -16.72 -11.73 14.39
C ASP A 482 -17.00 -11.02 13.06
N VAL A 483 -17.77 -11.70 12.21
CA VAL A 483 -18.01 -11.25 10.83
C VAL A 483 -19.37 -10.57 10.77
N LYS A 484 -19.33 -9.25 10.67
CA LYS A 484 -20.53 -8.41 10.65
C LYS A 484 -21.23 -8.52 9.29
N PHE A 485 -22.55 -8.47 9.31
CA PHE A 485 -23.35 -8.25 8.10
C PHE A 485 -24.51 -7.28 8.34
N GLY A 486 -24.99 -6.64 7.28
CA GLY A 486 -26.06 -5.65 7.33
C GLY A 486 -25.62 -4.28 6.82
N LYS A 487 -26.53 -3.29 6.88
CA LYS A 487 -26.34 -1.98 6.24
C LYS A 487 -25.06 -1.23 6.66
N ALA A 488 -24.63 -1.37 7.91
CA ALA A 488 -23.43 -0.71 8.42
C ALA A 488 -22.23 -1.64 8.57
N ALA A 489 -22.35 -2.90 8.16
CA ALA A 489 -21.21 -3.81 8.07
C ALA A 489 -20.42 -3.57 6.77
N PHE A 490 -19.19 -4.09 6.76
CA PHE A 490 -18.41 -4.21 5.55
C PHE A 490 -19.06 -5.16 4.51
N MET A 491 -19.87 -6.13 4.96
CA MET A 491 -20.65 -7.03 4.12
C MET A 491 -22.14 -6.70 4.24
N ASP A 492 -22.76 -6.20 3.18
CA ASP A 492 -24.17 -5.80 3.18
C ASP A 492 -25.17 -6.97 3.35
N THR A 493 -24.81 -8.18 2.92
CA THR A 493 -25.67 -9.37 3.01
C THR A 493 -25.03 -10.50 3.82
N GLU A 494 -25.90 -11.30 4.46
CA GLU A 494 -25.47 -12.50 5.20
C GLU A 494 -24.68 -13.46 4.31
N ASP A 495 -25.11 -13.67 3.06
CA ASP A 495 -24.43 -14.58 2.12
C ASP A 495 -23.00 -14.16 1.82
N LYS A 496 -22.76 -12.85 1.62
CA LYS A 496 -21.40 -12.33 1.39
C LYS A 496 -20.55 -12.49 2.65
N ALA A 497 -21.11 -12.18 3.83
CA ALA A 497 -20.43 -12.39 5.11
C ALA A 497 -20.09 -13.86 5.35
N LYS A 498 -20.99 -14.79 5.00
CA LYS A 498 -20.79 -16.23 5.11
C LYS A 498 -19.68 -16.74 4.20
N LYS A 499 -19.59 -16.20 2.97
CA LYS A 499 -18.49 -16.48 2.03
C LYS A 499 -17.15 -15.98 2.59
N LEU A 500 -17.11 -14.73 3.09
CA LEU A 500 -15.92 -14.15 3.70
C LEU A 500 -15.47 -14.95 4.93
N ALA A 501 -16.40 -15.28 5.84
CA ALA A 501 -16.14 -16.08 7.03
C ALA A 501 -15.52 -17.43 6.69
N LYS A 502 -16.11 -18.17 5.74
CA LYS A 502 -15.57 -19.47 5.28
C LYS A 502 -14.17 -19.34 4.70
N LEU A 503 -13.91 -18.30 3.92
CA LEU A 503 -12.60 -18.07 3.32
C LEU A 503 -11.54 -17.74 4.40
N MET A 504 -11.87 -16.87 5.36
CA MET A 504 -10.98 -16.52 6.47
C MET A 504 -10.68 -17.71 7.38
N VAL A 505 -11.69 -18.52 7.72
CA VAL A 505 -11.54 -19.73 8.53
C VAL A 505 -10.61 -20.72 7.82
N LYS A 506 -10.88 -21.07 6.56
CA LYS A 506 -10.04 -22.00 5.79
C LYS A 506 -8.60 -21.50 5.63
N THR A 507 -8.44 -20.21 5.34
CA THR A 507 -7.11 -19.59 5.18
C THR A 507 -6.32 -19.66 6.48
N SER A 508 -6.95 -19.35 7.61
CA SER A 508 -6.30 -19.41 8.94
C SER A 508 -5.91 -20.82 9.33
N GLN A 509 -6.80 -21.79 9.09
CA GLN A 509 -6.53 -23.22 9.31
C GLN A 509 -5.38 -23.71 8.41
N GLY A 510 -5.30 -23.23 7.17
CA GLY A 510 -4.18 -23.48 6.26
C GLY A 510 -2.83 -22.94 6.75
N LEU A 511 -2.83 -21.98 7.67
CA LEU A 511 -1.64 -21.47 8.38
C LEU A 511 -1.39 -22.16 9.73
N GLY A 512 -2.19 -23.17 10.09
CA GLY A 512 -2.08 -23.90 11.35
C GLY A 512 -2.74 -23.23 12.55
N ILE A 513 -3.61 -22.23 12.34
CA ILE A 513 -4.35 -21.55 13.41
C ILE A 513 -5.75 -22.18 13.50
N LYS A 514 -6.13 -22.62 14.70
CA LYS A 514 -7.50 -23.09 14.95
C LYS A 514 -8.44 -21.88 14.85
N THR A 515 -9.39 -21.90 13.93
CA THR A 515 -10.24 -20.73 13.69
C THR A 515 -11.70 -21.11 13.55
N LYS A 516 -12.56 -20.28 14.12
CA LYS A 516 -14.02 -20.27 13.92
C LYS A 516 -14.50 -18.85 13.63
N ALA A 517 -15.68 -18.72 13.05
CA ALA A 517 -16.32 -17.43 12.82
C ALA A 517 -17.78 -17.43 13.28
N LEU A 518 -18.22 -16.33 13.88
CA LEU A 518 -19.62 -16.05 14.17
C LEU A 518 -20.10 -14.92 13.25
N LEU A 519 -21.28 -15.11 12.63
CA LEU A 519 -21.95 -14.05 11.89
C LEU A 519 -22.84 -13.24 12.83
N THR A 520 -22.65 -11.93 12.86
CA THR A 520 -23.42 -11.02 13.72
C THR A 520 -24.00 -9.85 12.93
N LYS A 521 -25.21 -9.42 13.28
CA LYS A 521 -25.90 -8.32 12.59
C LYS A 521 -25.28 -6.96 12.95
N MET A 522 -25.31 -6.03 11.99
CA MET A 522 -24.81 -4.66 12.11
C MET A 522 -25.68 -3.69 11.30
N ASP A 523 -27.00 -3.89 11.37
CA ASP A 523 -27.96 -2.89 10.90
C ASP A 523 -28.15 -1.77 11.94
N ASN A 524 -28.01 -2.14 13.22
CA ASN A 524 -28.14 -1.27 14.38
C ASN A 524 -26.79 -1.12 15.10
N PRO A 525 -26.51 0.03 15.74
CA PRO A 525 -25.35 0.18 16.60
C PRO A 525 -25.35 -0.89 17.70
N LEU A 526 -24.18 -1.43 18.04
CA LEU A 526 -24.05 -2.33 19.19
C LEU A 526 -24.01 -1.54 20.50
N GLY A 527 -24.81 -1.99 21.47
CA GLY A 527 -25.01 -1.36 22.76
C GLY A 527 -25.82 -0.05 22.71
N MET A 528 -25.71 0.73 23.77
CA MET A 528 -26.39 2.01 23.96
C MET A 528 -25.48 3.21 23.70
N MET A 529 -24.20 2.99 23.41
CA MET A 529 -23.21 4.05 23.24
C MET A 529 -22.34 3.82 22.01
N ALA A 530 -22.42 4.68 21.00
CA ALA A 530 -21.54 4.60 19.83
C ALA A 530 -20.64 5.84 19.75
N SER A 531 -19.35 5.62 19.55
CA SER A 531 -18.36 6.69 19.36
C SER A 531 -17.07 6.13 18.78
N ASN A 532 -16.00 6.92 18.82
CA ASN A 532 -14.66 6.42 18.60
C ASN A 532 -13.75 6.65 19.82
N GLY A 533 -14.37 6.89 20.98
CA GLY A 533 -13.70 7.38 22.17
C GLY A 533 -14.46 7.05 23.46
N ILE A 534 -14.77 8.10 24.23
CA ILE A 534 -15.12 8.00 25.65
C ILE A 534 -16.38 7.16 25.89
N LEU A 535 -17.45 7.39 25.11
CA LEU A 535 -18.72 6.67 25.31
C LEU A 535 -18.54 5.15 25.25
N GLU A 536 -17.76 4.64 24.30
CA GLU A 536 -17.52 3.19 24.18
C GLU A 536 -16.59 2.64 25.26
N ILE A 537 -15.67 3.44 25.82
CA ILE A 537 -14.90 3.04 27.00
C ILE A 537 -15.83 2.91 28.22
N ILE A 538 -16.71 3.87 28.43
CA ILE A 538 -17.64 3.87 29.58
C ILE A 538 -18.56 2.66 29.53
N GLU A 539 -19.17 2.38 28.38
CA GLU A 539 -20.02 1.21 28.23
C GLU A 539 -19.24 -0.11 28.33
N SER A 540 -17.98 -0.14 27.85
CA SER A 540 -17.11 -1.32 28.04
C SER A 540 -16.84 -1.61 29.52
N ILE A 541 -16.63 -0.57 30.34
CA ILE A 541 -16.45 -0.72 31.79
C ILE A 541 -17.75 -1.20 32.45
N GLN A 542 -18.92 -0.72 32.00
CA GLN A 542 -20.21 -1.24 32.47
C GLN A 542 -20.37 -2.73 32.14
N CYS A 543 -19.97 -3.14 30.93
CA CYS A 543 -19.95 -4.56 30.54
C CYS A 543 -19.01 -5.39 31.44
N LEU A 544 -17.81 -4.88 31.73
CA LEU A 544 -16.84 -5.53 32.61
C LEU A 544 -17.30 -5.60 34.07
N LYS A 545 -18.29 -4.79 34.47
CA LYS A 545 -19.00 -4.86 35.77
C LYS A 545 -20.23 -5.78 35.74
N GLY A 546 -20.48 -6.46 34.61
CA GLY A 546 -21.67 -7.30 34.41
C GLY A 546 -22.97 -6.51 34.21
N GLN A 547 -22.89 -5.21 33.89
CA GLN A 547 -24.02 -4.28 33.75
C GLN A 547 -24.19 -3.79 32.30
N GLY A 548 -23.57 -4.47 31.34
CA GLY A 548 -23.58 -4.08 29.93
C GLY A 548 -24.90 -4.34 29.21
N PRO A 549 -25.08 -3.73 28.02
CA PRO A 549 -26.20 -4.04 27.12
C PRO A 549 -26.24 -5.53 26.74
N LYS A 550 -27.46 -6.07 26.61
CA LYS A 550 -27.68 -7.51 26.39
C LYS A 550 -27.01 -8.04 25.12
N ASP A 551 -27.04 -7.26 24.04
CA ASP A 551 -26.45 -7.61 22.75
C ASP A 551 -24.93 -7.75 22.82
N ILE A 552 -24.26 -6.79 23.47
CA ILE A 552 -22.81 -6.82 23.71
C ILE A 552 -22.45 -8.04 24.56
N MET A 553 -23.16 -8.25 25.67
CA MET A 553 -22.88 -9.36 26.58
C MET A 553 -23.10 -10.72 25.92
N GLU A 554 -24.15 -10.88 25.10
CA GLU A 554 -24.40 -12.10 24.33
C GLU A 554 -23.25 -12.37 23.35
N ILE A 555 -22.84 -11.37 22.55
CA ILE A 555 -21.76 -11.53 21.57
C ILE A 555 -20.42 -11.84 22.25
N VAL A 556 -20.07 -11.14 23.34
CA VAL A 556 -18.85 -11.41 24.13
C VAL A 556 -18.85 -12.85 24.65
N THR A 557 -19.97 -13.28 25.23
CA THR A 557 -20.12 -14.61 25.82
C THR A 557 -19.99 -15.70 24.75
N HIS A 558 -20.68 -15.55 23.61
CA HIS A 558 -20.58 -16.50 22.51
C HIS A 558 -19.17 -16.55 21.91
N LEU A 559 -18.58 -15.42 21.53
CA LEU A 559 -17.23 -15.43 20.95
C LEU A 559 -16.20 -16.06 21.88
N GLY A 560 -16.24 -15.72 23.18
CA GLY A 560 -15.35 -16.28 24.17
C GLY A 560 -15.60 -17.77 24.43
N GLY A 561 -16.86 -18.19 24.58
CA GLY A 561 -17.22 -19.59 24.85
C GLY A 561 -16.84 -20.52 23.70
N HIS A 562 -17.13 -20.13 22.45
CA HIS A 562 -16.70 -20.90 21.27
C HIS A 562 -15.18 -20.98 21.17
N LEU A 563 -14.45 -19.90 21.50
CA LEU A 563 -12.99 -19.88 21.49
C LEU A 563 -12.40 -20.79 22.57
N LEU A 564 -12.93 -20.76 23.81
CA LEU A 564 -12.50 -21.63 24.90
C LEU A 564 -12.72 -23.11 24.55
N LEU A 565 -13.88 -23.45 23.98
CA LEU A 565 -14.20 -24.80 23.52
C LEU A 565 -13.25 -25.25 22.41
N MET A 566 -13.04 -24.41 21.39
CA MET A 566 -12.12 -24.69 20.28
C MET A 566 -10.68 -24.95 20.76
N MET A 567 -10.28 -24.29 21.84
CA MET A 567 -8.96 -24.46 22.46
C MET A 567 -8.90 -25.59 23.49
N GLY A 568 -10.00 -26.33 23.70
CA GLY A 568 -10.06 -27.45 24.64
C GLY A 568 -9.92 -27.03 26.10
N LYS A 569 -10.35 -25.81 26.44
CA LYS A 569 -10.29 -25.25 27.81
C LYS A 569 -11.53 -25.52 28.63
N VAL A 570 -12.57 -26.05 27.98
CA VAL A 570 -13.86 -26.45 28.53
C VAL A 570 -14.33 -27.69 27.75
N GLY A 571 -15.17 -28.52 28.37
CA GLY A 571 -15.67 -29.77 27.78
C GLY A 571 -16.82 -29.57 26.80
N ASN A 572 -17.59 -28.49 26.95
CA ASN A 572 -18.73 -28.18 26.09
C ASN A 572 -18.96 -26.66 25.98
N LEU A 573 -19.86 -26.26 25.08
CA LEU A 573 -20.12 -24.84 24.81
C LEU A 573 -20.74 -24.12 26.01
N GLU A 574 -21.70 -24.73 26.69
CA GLU A 574 -22.40 -24.14 27.85
C GLU A 574 -21.41 -23.76 28.96
N GLU A 575 -20.47 -24.65 29.27
CA GLU A 575 -19.37 -24.37 30.20
C GLU A 575 -18.51 -23.19 29.73
N GLY A 576 -18.21 -23.11 28.43
CA GLY A 576 -17.48 -21.99 27.83
C GLY A 576 -18.20 -20.65 27.96
N LEU A 577 -19.50 -20.63 27.65
CA LEU A 577 -20.36 -19.45 27.80
C LEU A 577 -20.39 -19.01 29.27
N GLN A 578 -20.68 -19.93 30.19
CA GLN A 578 -20.77 -19.62 31.61
C GLN A 578 -19.45 -19.09 32.17
N LYS A 579 -18.31 -19.62 31.72
CA LYS A 579 -16.99 -19.18 32.18
C LYS A 579 -16.68 -17.73 31.80
N ILE A 580 -17.04 -17.31 30.58
CA ILE A 580 -16.89 -15.91 30.13
C ILE A 580 -17.88 -14.99 30.85
N GLU A 581 -19.12 -15.43 31.01
CA GLU A 581 -20.13 -14.66 31.72
C GLU A 581 -19.70 -14.42 33.19
N ASN A 582 -19.23 -15.47 33.87
CA ASN A 582 -18.72 -15.39 35.24
C ASN A 582 -17.56 -14.40 35.36
N ALA A 583 -16.62 -14.39 34.42
CA ALA A 583 -15.48 -13.48 34.47
C ALA A 583 -15.90 -12.00 34.48
N THR A 584 -17.03 -11.66 33.86
CA THR A 584 -17.58 -10.29 33.92
C THR A 584 -18.42 -10.02 35.17
N LYS A 585 -19.04 -11.05 35.76
CA LYS A 585 -19.88 -10.93 36.96
C LYS A 585 -19.07 -10.91 38.25
N ASP A 586 -17.96 -11.64 38.30
CA ASP A 586 -17.11 -11.77 39.50
C ASP A 586 -16.03 -10.67 39.61
N GLY A 587 -15.94 -9.79 38.61
CA GLY A 587 -14.99 -8.68 38.57
C GLY A 587 -13.60 -9.04 38.05
N SER A 588 -13.31 -10.32 37.78
CA SER A 588 -11.97 -10.75 37.32
C SER A 588 -11.61 -10.15 35.96
N ALA A 589 -12.57 -10.00 35.05
CA ALA A 589 -12.35 -9.31 33.78
C ALA A 589 -12.04 -7.82 33.99
N LEU A 590 -12.74 -7.14 34.91
CA LEU A 590 -12.48 -5.74 35.20
C LEU A 590 -11.08 -5.54 35.82
N ASP A 591 -10.66 -6.44 36.70
CA ASP A 591 -9.30 -6.42 37.28
C ASP A 591 -8.22 -6.62 36.20
N ARG A 592 -8.45 -7.52 35.23
CA ARG A 592 -7.54 -7.69 34.08
C ARG A 592 -7.51 -6.47 33.18
N PHE A 593 -8.65 -5.82 32.94
CA PHE A 593 -8.69 -4.56 32.20
C PHE A 593 -7.90 -3.45 32.92
N GLN A 594 -8.08 -3.29 34.23
CA GLN A 594 -7.34 -2.33 35.04
C GLN A 594 -5.82 -2.58 34.95
N GLN A 595 -5.39 -3.83 35.12
CA GLN A 595 -3.98 -4.21 35.00
C GLN A 595 -3.43 -3.96 33.59
N MET A 596 -4.24 -4.23 32.55
CA MET A 596 -3.86 -3.99 31.17
C MET A 596 -3.62 -2.50 30.90
N ILE A 597 -4.54 -1.62 31.28
CA ILE A 597 -4.39 -0.19 31.03
C ILE A 597 -3.21 0.40 31.83
N VAL A 598 -2.96 -0.05 33.06
CA VAL A 598 -1.78 0.34 33.85
C VAL A 598 -0.49 -0.13 33.19
N GLY A 599 -0.44 -1.39 32.75
CA GLY A 599 0.69 -1.95 32.03
C GLY A 599 0.93 -1.29 30.66
N GLN A 600 -0.06 -0.55 30.15
CA GLN A 600 0.03 0.29 28.95
C GLN A 600 0.10 1.79 29.29
N ASN A 601 0.74 2.11 30.43
CA ASN A 601 1.16 3.45 30.88
C ASN A 601 0.04 4.39 31.36
N VAL A 602 -1.19 3.90 31.60
CA VAL A 602 -2.17 4.69 32.34
C VAL A 602 -1.74 4.77 33.81
N ASP A 603 -1.83 5.98 34.38
CA ASP A 603 -1.53 6.20 35.79
C ASP A 603 -2.40 5.28 36.68
N PRO A 604 -1.83 4.56 37.67
CA PRO A 604 -2.57 3.63 38.52
C PRO A 604 -3.79 4.25 39.21
N ALA A 605 -3.70 5.52 39.65
CA ALA A 605 -4.81 6.21 40.28
C ALA A 605 -5.93 6.55 39.27
N ILE A 606 -5.57 6.92 38.03
CA ILE A 606 -6.54 7.10 36.95
C ILE A 606 -7.23 5.76 36.63
N ALA A 607 -6.47 4.68 36.51
CA ALA A 607 -7.00 3.35 36.22
C ALA A 607 -7.94 2.85 37.33
N GLU A 608 -7.56 3.04 38.59
CA GLU A 608 -8.40 2.71 39.75
C GLU A 608 -9.69 3.52 39.77
N LYS A 609 -9.61 4.84 39.59
CA LYS A 609 -10.77 5.72 39.54
C LYS A 609 -11.70 5.37 38.37
N LEU A 610 -11.14 5.05 37.20
CA LEU A 610 -11.91 4.65 36.02
C LEU A 610 -12.63 3.31 36.23
N CYS A 611 -11.97 2.31 36.83
CA CYS A 611 -12.54 0.97 36.97
C CYS A 611 -13.44 0.84 38.21
N LYS A 612 -13.02 1.43 39.35
CA LYS A 612 -13.63 1.23 40.68
C LYS A 612 -14.32 2.47 41.24
N GLY A 613 -14.15 3.64 40.62
CA GLY A 613 -14.81 4.86 41.02
C GLY A 613 -16.34 4.79 40.88
N GLN A 614 -17.02 5.63 41.66
CA GLN A 614 -18.47 5.79 41.59
C GLN A 614 -18.91 6.47 40.29
N ASP A 615 -18.11 7.43 39.81
CA ASP A 615 -18.37 8.15 38.57
C ASP A 615 -17.25 7.92 37.53
N THR A 616 -17.51 6.99 36.61
CA THR A 616 -16.60 6.65 35.50
C THR A 616 -16.27 7.86 34.60
N TRP A 617 -17.12 8.89 34.56
CA TRP A 617 -16.91 10.07 33.72
C TRP A 617 -15.92 11.07 34.30
N GLU A 618 -15.64 10.99 35.60
CA GLU A 618 -14.89 12.02 36.34
C GLU A 618 -13.51 12.27 35.72
N ILE A 619 -12.77 11.21 35.38
CA ILE A 619 -11.44 11.31 34.79
C ILE A 619 -11.44 12.01 33.42
N PHE A 620 -12.50 11.84 32.64
CA PHE A 620 -12.61 12.46 31.31
C PHE A 620 -12.99 13.93 31.40
N ARG A 621 -13.80 14.31 32.39
CA ARG A 621 -14.13 15.71 32.67
C ARG A 621 -12.92 16.47 33.22
N GLU A 622 -12.18 15.87 34.16
CA GLU A 622 -10.95 16.45 34.72
C GLU A 622 -9.87 16.66 33.64
N ALA A 623 -9.78 15.73 32.69
CA ALA A 623 -8.89 15.84 31.54
C ALA A 623 -9.41 16.79 30.42
N ASN A 624 -10.59 17.41 30.60
CA ASN A 624 -11.26 18.26 29.62
C ASN A 624 -11.38 17.59 28.23
N ARG A 625 -11.72 16.29 28.21
CA ARG A 625 -11.86 15.47 26.98
C ARG A 625 -13.32 15.22 26.58
N THR A 626 -14.28 15.63 27.40
CA THR A 626 -15.71 15.44 27.12
C THR A 626 -16.22 16.47 26.10
N ALA A 627 -17.28 16.11 25.37
CA ALA A 627 -18.02 17.07 24.56
C ALA A 627 -18.56 18.24 25.42
N LYS A 628 -18.65 19.42 24.81
CA LYS A 628 -19.13 20.66 25.43
C LYS A 628 -20.64 20.70 25.55
N HIS A 629 -21.34 20.02 24.65
CA HIS A 629 -22.79 20.05 24.54
C HIS A 629 -23.37 18.66 24.37
N ILE A 630 -24.60 18.49 24.87
CA ILE A 630 -25.42 17.30 24.69
C ILE A 630 -26.79 17.77 24.21
N THR A 631 -27.20 17.32 23.02
CA THR A 631 -28.53 17.62 22.46
C THR A 631 -29.37 16.36 22.42
N GLU A 632 -30.59 16.46 22.92
CA GLU A 632 -31.55 15.36 23.00
C GLU A 632 -32.50 15.34 21.80
N PHE A 633 -32.83 14.13 21.35
CA PHE A 633 -33.79 13.86 20.29
C PHE A 633 -34.93 13.00 20.84
N TYR A 634 -36.16 13.35 20.46
CA TYR A 634 -37.39 12.78 21.00
C TYR A 634 -38.18 12.04 19.93
N SER A 635 -38.88 10.98 20.32
CA SER A 635 -39.74 10.20 19.43
C SER A 635 -40.90 11.07 18.94
N LYS A 636 -41.21 10.98 17.64
CA LYS A 636 -42.32 11.71 17.01
C LYS A 636 -43.65 10.96 17.02
N GLN A 637 -43.63 9.68 17.34
CA GLN A 637 -44.81 8.82 17.35
C GLN A 637 -44.69 7.70 18.38
N ASP A 638 -45.82 7.11 18.72
CA ASP A 638 -45.90 5.92 19.55
C ASP A 638 -45.59 4.67 18.70
N GLY A 639 -44.99 3.65 19.31
CA GLY A 639 -44.77 2.37 18.64
C GLY A 639 -43.64 1.56 19.28
N PHE A 640 -43.11 0.60 18.52
CA PHE A 640 -41.93 -0.20 18.90
C PHE A 640 -40.74 0.19 18.03
N VAL A 641 -39.55 0.31 18.61
CA VAL A 641 -38.31 0.59 17.88
C VAL A 641 -38.02 -0.59 16.97
N LYS A 642 -38.14 -0.38 15.66
CA LYS A 642 -37.91 -1.42 14.66
C LYS A 642 -36.44 -1.52 14.26
N SER A 643 -35.79 -0.38 14.04
CA SER A 643 -34.36 -0.30 13.76
C SER A 643 -33.82 1.08 14.02
N ILE A 644 -32.51 1.16 14.28
CA ILE A 644 -31.72 2.38 14.36
C ILE A 644 -30.66 2.29 13.27
N ASP A 645 -30.64 3.21 12.30
CA ASP A 645 -29.71 3.17 11.18
C ASP A 645 -28.26 3.44 11.61
N ALA A 646 -27.51 2.37 11.85
CA ALA A 646 -26.13 2.44 12.30
C ALA A 646 -25.22 3.22 11.34
N LEU A 647 -25.42 3.08 10.03
CA LEU A 647 -24.55 3.69 9.02
C LEU A 647 -24.73 5.21 9.02
N ASN A 648 -25.98 5.67 9.06
CA ASN A 648 -26.27 7.10 9.13
C ASN A 648 -25.83 7.71 10.46
N CYS A 649 -26.02 7.02 11.60
CA CYS A 649 -25.45 7.42 12.88
C CYS A 649 -23.92 7.61 12.78
N ALA A 650 -23.20 6.64 12.22
CA ALA A 650 -21.75 6.71 12.08
C ALA A 650 -21.28 7.84 11.16
N LYS A 651 -21.95 8.07 10.03
CA LYS A 651 -21.65 9.18 9.13
C LYS A 651 -21.82 10.53 9.84
N ILE A 652 -22.91 10.71 10.57
CA ILE A 652 -23.18 11.95 11.32
C ILE A 652 -22.10 12.16 12.40
N MET A 653 -21.75 11.13 13.17
CA MET A 653 -20.65 11.22 14.14
C MET A 653 -19.31 11.58 13.47
N GLY A 654 -19.03 11.02 12.29
CA GLY A 654 -17.83 11.35 11.52
C GLY A 654 -17.78 12.81 11.07
N GLU A 655 -18.91 13.32 10.58
CA GLU A 655 -19.06 14.73 10.19
C GLU A 655 -18.97 15.69 11.38
N LEU A 656 -19.40 15.25 12.57
CA LEU A 656 -19.24 16.00 13.82
C LEU A 656 -17.80 15.99 14.35
N GLY A 657 -16.95 15.03 13.92
CA GLY A 657 -15.53 14.98 14.26
C GLY A 657 -15.05 13.72 14.99
N ALA A 658 -15.92 12.72 15.18
CA ALA A 658 -15.55 11.48 15.87
C ALA A 658 -14.60 10.57 15.06
N PHE A 659 -14.54 10.71 13.72
CA PHE A 659 -13.76 9.83 12.84
C PHE A 659 -12.84 10.60 11.87
N ASN A 660 -12.36 11.80 12.25
CA ASN A 660 -11.67 12.68 11.31
C ASN A 660 -10.21 12.26 11.05
N VAL A 661 -9.86 12.05 9.77
CA VAL A 661 -8.50 11.69 9.33
C VAL A 661 -7.59 12.92 9.15
N GLN A 662 -8.16 14.12 9.02
CA GLN A 662 -7.45 15.37 8.71
C GLN A 662 -7.20 16.26 9.93
N ILE A 663 -7.98 16.10 11.00
CA ILE A 663 -7.89 16.85 12.26
C ILE A 663 -7.73 15.83 13.38
N PRO A 664 -7.00 16.16 14.48
CA PRO A 664 -7.01 15.33 15.68
C PRO A 664 -8.45 14.96 16.07
N GLU A 665 -8.65 13.67 16.28
CA GLU A 665 -9.95 13.10 16.60
C GLU A 665 -10.49 13.66 17.93
N ASP A 666 -11.79 13.89 17.97
CA ASP A 666 -12.48 14.31 19.17
C ASP A 666 -13.15 13.13 19.88
N TYR A 667 -12.48 12.64 20.92
CA TYR A 667 -12.94 11.49 21.69
C TYR A 667 -14.22 11.73 22.49
N GLY A 668 -14.63 13.00 22.67
CA GLY A 668 -15.83 13.37 23.40
C GLY A 668 -17.10 13.25 22.57
N ILE A 669 -16.98 13.21 21.25
CA ILE A 669 -18.12 13.19 20.32
C ILE A 669 -18.66 11.76 20.18
N GLY A 670 -19.99 11.64 20.16
CA GLY A 670 -20.66 10.36 19.96
C GLY A 670 -22.16 10.41 20.21
N MET A 671 -22.78 9.24 20.19
CA MET A 671 -24.22 9.05 20.34
C MET A 671 -24.52 8.10 21.51
N GLN A 672 -25.38 8.54 22.41
CA GLN A 672 -25.92 7.72 23.51
C GLN A 672 -27.41 7.47 23.24
N PHE A 673 -27.74 6.23 22.91
CA PHE A 673 -29.11 5.76 22.72
C PHE A 673 -29.81 5.60 24.07
N CYS A 674 -31.07 6.01 24.12
CA CYS A 674 -31.93 5.86 25.31
C CYS A 674 -32.92 4.69 25.16
N VAL A 675 -32.96 4.07 23.99
CA VAL A 675 -33.85 2.96 23.62
C VAL A 675 -33.07 1.94 22.81
N SER A 676 -33.48 0.68 22.91
CA SER A 676 -32.98 -0.46 22.12
C SER A 676 -34.01 -0.91 21.09
N VAL A 677 -33.55 -1.67 20.09
CA VAL A 677 -34.45 -2.35 19.15
C VAL A 677 -35.38 -3.30 19.91
N GLY A 678 -36.68 -3.19 19.62
CA GLY A 678 -37.76 -3.93 20.30
C GLY A 678 -38.42 -3.17 21.46
N ASP A 679 -37.82 -2.08 21.95
CA ASP A 679 -38.41 -1.29 23.03
C ASP A 679 -39.69 -0.58 22.56
N SER A 680 -40.68 -0.48 23.44
CA SER A 680 -41.83 0.40 23.24
C SER A 680 -41.45 1.85 23.53
N VAL A 681 -41.89 2.78 22.69
CA VAL A 681 -41.62 4.21 22.80
C VAL A 681 -42.90 5.03 22.65
N THR A 682 -43.00 6.11 23.41
CA THR A 682 -44.10 7.09 23.32
C THR A 682 -43.63 8.39 22.68
N THR A 683 -44.55 9.11 22.07
CA THR A 683 -44.33 10.46 21.53
C THR A 683 -43.77 11.38 22.62
N GLY A 684 -42.69 12.09 22.31
CA GLY A 684 -41.97 12.95 23.26
C GLY A 684 -40.97 12.23 24.17
N GLN A 685 -40.84 10.90 24.12
CA GLN A 685 -39.79 10.17 24.84
C GLN A 685 -38.42 10.40 24.18
N CYS A 686 -37.39 10.68 24.98
CA CYS A 686 -36.02 10.79 24.47
C CYS A 686 -35.53 9.42 23.98
N TRP A 687 -35.01 9.36 22.75
CA TRP A 687 -34.47 8.13 22.18
C TRP A 687 -32.96 8.21 21.92
N LEU A 688 -32.41 9.42 21.79
CA LEU A 688 -30.99 9.64 21.50
C LEU A 688 -30.48 10.95 22.13
N LYS A 689 -29.28 10.88 22.68
CA LYS A 689 -28.47 12.04 23.10
C LYS A 689 -27.22 12.10 22.25
N VAL A 690 -26.98 13.25 21.62
CA VAL A 690 -25.80 13.48 20.78
C VAL A 690 -24.81 14.33 21.56
N HIS A 691 -23.60 13.82 21.74
CA HIS A 691 -22.47 14.53 22.35
C HIS A 691 -21.67 15.23 21.25
N HIS A 692 -21.52 16.56 21.32
CA HIS A 692 -20.87 17.35 20.27
C HIS A 692 -20.18 18.61 20.80
N ASN A 693 -19.31 19.19 19.97
CA ASN A 693 -18.58 20.42 20.27
C ASN A 693 -18.97 21.62 19.39
N ASP A 694 -19.82 21.39 18.39
CA ASP A 694 -20.37 22.47 17.58
C ASP A 694 -21.41 23.28 18.36
N ASN A 695 -21.46 24.58 18.12
CA ASN A 695 -22.61 25.38 18.53
C ASN A 695 -23.87 24.85 17.82
N ASP A 696 -25.04 24.99 18.47
CA ASP A 696 -26.35 24.49 18.01
C ASP A 696 -26.65 24.63 16.48
N PRO A 697 -26.22 25.71 15.75
CA PRO A 697 -26.52 25.87 14.33
C PRO A 697 -26.13 24.70 13.41
N LYS A 698 -25.07 23.94 13.73
CA LYS A 698 -24.65 22.78 12.94
C LYS A 698 -25.38 21.49 13.29
N LEU A 699 -26.07 21.39 14.43
CA LEU A 699 -26.94 20.25 14.68
C LEU A 699 -28.28 20.38 13.96
N VAL A 700 -28.74 21.62 13.74
CA VAL A 700 -29.96 21.90 12.96
C VAL A 700 -29.89 21.26 11.57
N GLN A 701 -28.75 21.31 10.88
CA GLN A 701 -28.56 20.65 9.57
C GLN A 701 -28.60 19.11 9.64
N TYR A 702 -28.29 18.52 10.80
CA TYR A 702 -28.34 17.07 11.00
C TYR A 702 -29.67 16.59 11.56
N LYS A 703 -30.51 17.48 12.08
CA LYS A 703 -31.74 17.14 12.79
C LYS A 703 -32.61 16.15 12.03
N GLN A 704 -32.93 16.46 10.76
CA GLN A 704 -33.76 15.56 9.94
C GLN A 704 -33.08 14.20 9.73
N ARG A 705 -31.78 14.19 9.40
CA ARG A 705 -31.01 12.95 9.20
C ARG A 705 -30.95 12.09 10.47
N ILE A 706 -30.85 12.72 11.64
CA ILE A 706 -30.87 12.03 12.93
C ILE A 706 -32.26 11.44 13.20
N GLU A 707 -33.31 12.22 12.99
CA GLU A 707 -34.70 11.77 13.14
C GLU A 707 -35.03 10.61 12.18
N ASP A 708 -34.48 10.63 10.96
CA ASP A 708 -34.63 9.55 9.96
C ASP A 708 -33.85 8.27 10.31
N CYS A 709 -32.96 8.30 11.31
CA CYS A 709 -32.26 7.10 11.76
C CYS A 709 -33.16 6.15 12.55
N LEU A 710 -34.28 6.62 13.12
CA LEU A 710 -35.16 5.80 13.94
C LEU A 710 -36.38 5.32 13.14
N ASP A 711 -36.50 4.01 12.96
CA ASP A 711 -37.67 3.36 12.33
C ASP A 711 -38.57 2.69 13.39
N PHE A 712 -39.86 2.63 13.10
CA PHE A 712 -40.88 2.15 14.01
C PHE A 712 -41.69 0.99 13.43
N SER A 713 -42.23 0.16 14.33
CA SER A 713 -43.23 -0.86 14.05
C SER A 713 -44.49 -0.59 14.88
N THR A 714 -45.65 -0.91 14.31
CA THR A 714 -46.94 -0.85 15.02
C THR A 714 -47.18 -2.07 15.91
N GLN A 715 -46.40 -3.14 15.73
CA GLN A 715 -46.47 -4.39 16.49
C GLN A 715 -45.11 -4.68 17.17
N PRO A 716 -45.10 -5.37 18.32
CA PRO A 716 -43.86 -5.85 18.93
C PRO A 716 -43.06 -6.72 17.95
N LEU A 717 -41.74 -6.58 17.97
CA LEU A 717 -40.84 -7.41 17.17
C LEU A 717 -40.80 -8.85 17.71
N LEU A 718 -40.66 -9.82 16.80
CA LEU A 718 -40.43 -11.22 17.14
C LEU A 718 -39.01 -11.42 17.69
N LYS A 719 -38.84 -12.38 18.59
CA LYS A 719 -37.53 -12.69 19.21
C LYS A 719 -36.42 -12.98 18.18
N GLU A 720 -36.77 -13.61 17.06
CA GLU A 720 -35.84 -13.94 15.97
C GLU A 720 -35.32 -12.72 15.21
N GLU A 721 -36.06 -11.61 15.25
CA GLU A 721 -35.69 -10.32 14.65
C GLU A 721 -34.60 -9.63 15.48
N ILE A 722 -34.60 -9.88 16.80
CA ILE A 722 -33.69 -9.31 17.81
C ILE A 722 -32.47 -10.23 18.08
N GLN A 723 -32.32 -11.33 17.35
CA GLN A 723 -31.18 -12.23 17.52
C GLN A 723 -29.88 -11.62 16.97
N TYR A 724 -28.83 -11.54 17.80
CA TYR A 724 -27.57 -10.87 17.47
C TYR A 724 -26.53 -11.80 16.84
N VAL A 725 -26.44 -13.05 17.32
CA VAL A 725 -25.59 -14.11 16.73
C VAL A 725 -26.45 -15.03 15.87
N LYS A 726 -26.20 -15.08 14.56
CA LYS A 726 -27.05 -15.83 13.62
C LYS A 726 -26.53 -17.21 13.26
N CYS A 727 -25.22 -17.35 13.09
CA CYS A 727 -24.64 -18.58 12.56
C CYS A 727 -23.19 -18.74 13.01
N GLU A 728 -22.84 -19.98 13.34
CA GLU A 728 -21.46 -20.43 13.54
C GLU A 728 -20.92 -21.04 12.23
N ILE A 729 -19.67 -20.69 11.89
CA ILE A 729 -18.92 -21.26 10.78
C ILE A 729 -17.66 -21.94 11.34
N ASN A 730 -17.51 -23.22 11.02
CA ASN A 730 -16.38 -24.07 11.39
C ASN A 730 -15.28 -24.11 10.32
#